data_AF-A0A7C8GU91-F1
#
_entry.id   AF-A0A7C8GU91-F1
#
_cell.length_a   1.000
_cell.length_b   1.000
_cell.length_c   1.000
_cell.angle_alpha   90.00
_cell.angle_beta   90.00
_cell.angle_gamma   90.00
#
_symmetry.space_group_name_H-M   'P 1'
#
loop_
_entity.id
_entity.type
_entity.pdbx_description
1 polymer ?
#
loop_
_entity_poly.entity_id
_entity_poly.type
_entity_poly.pdbx_seq_one_letter_code
_entity_poly.pdbx_strand_id
1 'polypeptide(L)'
;MRKFFTCLLSLSLVLGFLSPRVASAADDLSGHFFEDQIRSLVSKGVFKGYEDGTYRPDKQVSRAEFTSLLVRALDLSANGDTKTFSDVKEGEWYYDAVSIGTSHGFISGYPGGDFKPNDNITRQEMASILHRAATAEGIPYGEKPLTFADNNEINPVFHSSVKFMLHLNIMVGKGGNRFAPKDFTTRGETAAVIVRLLNKKDNPQTIVVEKTHYNYSFADMVNTQMTRTPKADGAGIYIASSAMIEYYANPSNFTQGTSGFFQFLDLSKTAGGDANEINRQILTNKGVLTGQASAFIEAGKKNNVNEIYLIAHALHETGNGASSLAKGIPVDDKGNIVSEEEAEHTVYNVYGYGARDSNPIRGGAKYAFDNKWFTVKDAIIGGATDIANNYINDGQNTLYKMRWNPDSPGYPQYATHVMWATIQSEKMDSMYSLLDNKVLHFDVPAFNNQPGKTSKPTGLAQYFVDTSLAGQIRYTTADYLNFRTGPTTSYDVITQLPEGTKVTIVGHNNVWYKITANGKTGWVHGDYLVTEAKMKQMQAEETPSTEQDPDTEEKDEQTTEDTAEETTDSVDQENGEDTDATEDDSPVRSNNVPLTAEDGNAVVNKDDVVIRSDALEQGYEVIAELQKNAKVNTVFQQGEWYYVTVDGKEGFIHQDELTLQ
;
A
#
# COMPACT_ATOMS: atom_id res chain seq x y z
N MET A 1 44.29 -77.57 9.55
CA MET A 1 45.04 -76.29 9.51
C MET A 1 44.20 -75.24 8.78
N ARG A 2 44.57 -73.95 8.92
CA ARG A 2 44.34 -72.77 8.05
C ARG A 2 44.01 -73.11 6.57
N LYS A 3 43.25 -72.34 5.75
CA LYS A 3 42.63 -70.98 5.77
C LYS A 3 41.60 -70.91 4.58
N PHE A 4 40.67 -69.96 4.33
CA PHE A 4 40.14 -68.76 5.04
C PHE A 4 38.74 -68.30 4.51
N PHE A 5 38.53 -66.98 4.34
CA PHE A 5 37.38 -66.18 3.85
C PHE A 5 37.17 -66.22 2.30
N THR A 6 36.13 -65.62 1.66
CA THR A 6 35.41 -64.35 1.97
C THR A 6 33.99 -64.24 1.38
N CYS A 7 33.22 -63.26 1.90
CA CYS A 7 32.06 -62.54 1.32
C CYS A 7 30.66 -63.20 1.33
N LEU A 8 29.75 -62.53 2.06
CA LEU A 8 28.30 -62.68 1.99
C LEU A 8 27.73 -61.83 0.85
N LEU A 9 26.56 -62.23 0.34
CA LEU A 9 25.49 -61.26 0.04
C LEU A 9 24.18 -61.84 0.59
N SER A 10 23.58 -61.16 1.58
CA SER A 10 22.40 -61.67 2.30
C SER A 10 21.09 -61.19 1.68
N LEU A 11 20.23 -62.14 1.32
CA LEU A 11 18.88 -61.87 0.80
C LEU A 11 17.95 -61.41 1.94
N SER A 12 17.48 -60.15 1.89
CA SER A 12 16.56 -59.59 2.89
C SER A 12 15.21 -59.25 2.25
N LEU A 13 14.18 -60.02 2.63
CA LEU A 13 12.80 -59.83 2.16
C LEU A 13 12.15 -58.64 2.87
N VAL A 14 11.74 -57.61 2.13
CA VAL A 14 11.05 -56.44 2.68
C VAL A 14 9.58 -56.80 2.94
N LEU A 15 9.23 -57.07 4.20
CA LEU A 15 7.82 -57.08 4.62
C LEU A 15 7.31 -55.64 4.66
N GLY A 16 6.28 -55.36 3.86
CA GLY A 16 5.56 -54.09 3.93
C GLY A 16 4.75 -54.00 5.21
N PHE A 17 5.25 -53.25 6.20
CA PHE A 17 4.43 -52.82 7.33
C PHE A 17 3.39 -51.80 6.84
N LEU A 18 2.23 -52.29 6.43
CA LEU A 18 0.99 -51.51 6.45
C LEU A 18 0.66 -51.20 7.91
N SER A 19 1.27 -50.16 8.46
CA SER A 19 0.83 -49.54 9.71
C SER A 19 -0.66 -49.20 9.54
N PRO A 20 -1.58 -49.79 10.32
CA PRO A 20 -2.97 -49.40 10.25
C PRO A 20 -3.04 -47.92 10.60
N ARG A 21 -3.57 -47.11 9.68
CA ARG A 21 -3.81 -45.69 9.93
C ARG A 21 -4.97 -45.64 10.94
N VAL A 22 -4.64 -45.68 12.22
CA VAL A 22 -5.60 -45.51 13.31
C VAL A 22 -6.20 -44.14 13.12
N ALA A 23 -7.40 -44.09 12.56
CA ALA A 23 -8.22 -42.90 12.63
C ALA A 23 -8.44 -42.65 14.12
N SER A 24 -7.86 -41.57 14.64
CA SER A 24 -8.28 -41.07 15.94
C SER A 24 -9.79 -40.89 15.89
N ALA A 25 -10.49 -41.24 16.96
CA ALA A 25 -11.85 -40.73 17.13
C ALA A 25 -11.75 -39.20 17.04
N ALA A 26 -12.55 -38.61 16.16
CA ALA A 26 -12.66 -37.16 16.06
C ALA A 26 -13.29 -36.67 17.38
N ASP A 27 -12.51 -35.92 18.15
CA ASP A 27 -13.00 -35.19 19.32
C ASP A 27 -13.81 -33.97 18.88
N ASP A 28 -14.45 -33.29 19.82
CA ASP A 28 -15.24 -32.07 19.58
C ASP A 28 -14.38 -30.83 19.27
N LEU A 29 -13.09 -31.02 18.97
CA LEU A 29 -12.20 -30.03 18.40
C LEU A 29 -11.90 -30.27 16.92
N SER A 30 -12.10 -31.48 16.40
CA SER A 30 -11.66 -31.88 15.06
C SER A 30 -12.45 -31.13 13.97
N GLY A 31 -11.79 -30.25 13.23
CA GLY A 31 -12.39 -29.35 12.24
C GLY A 31 -13.02 -28.09 12.84
N HIS A 32 -12.79 -27.80 14.13
CA HIS A 32 -13.34 -26.61 14.78
C HIS A 32 -12.49 -25.36 14.53
N PHE A 33 -13.11 -24.18 14.43
CA PHE A 33 -12.39 -22.92 14.15
C PHE A 33 -11.29 -22.57 15.18
N PHE A 34 -11.42 -23.08 16.41
CA PHE A 34 -10.46 -22.88 17.50
C PHE A 34 -9.64 -24.14 17.84
N GLU A 35 -9.56 -25.13 16.93
CA GLU A 35 -8.87 -26.41 17.14
C GLU A 35 -7.41 -26.21 17.57
N ASP A 36 -6.62 -25.51 16.75
CA ASP A 36 -5.18 -25.31 16.98
C ASP A 36 -4.88 -24.65 18.33
N GLN A 37 -5.66 -23.62 18.69
CA GLN A 37 -5.41 -22.86 19.91
C GLN A 37 -5.79 -23.66 21.16
N ILE A 38 -6.87 -24.44 21.11
CA ILE A 38 -7.20 -25.35 22.21
C ILE A 38 -6.17 -26.48 22.29
N ARG A 39 -5.80 -27.13 21.17
CA ARG A 39 -4.77 -28.20 21.17
C ARG A 39 -3.42 -27.71 21.68
N SER A 40 -3.01 -26.50 21.33
CA SER A 40 -1.81 -25.84 21.87
C SER A 40 -1.86 -25.66 23.39
N LEU A 41 -3.00 -25.23 23.93
CA LEU A 41 -3.15 -25.10 25.38
C LEU A 41 -3.33 -26.45 26.10
N VAL A 42 -3.84 -27.48 25.42
CA VAL A 42 -3.87 -28.86 25.95
C VAL A 42 -2.46 -29.45 26.02
N SER A 43 -1.62 -29.26 25.00
CA SER A 43 -0.23 -29.75 25.02
C SER A 43 0.64 -29.04 26.07
N LYS A 44 0.34 -27.77 26.38
CA LYS A 44 0.90 -27.02 27.52
C LYS A 44 0.27 -27.36 28.89
N GLY A 45 -0.72 -28.27 28.96
CA GLY A 45 -1.42 -28.63 30.19
C GLY A 45 -2.34 -27.53 30.78
N VAL A 46 -2.50 -26.42 30.06
CA VAL A 46 -3.30 -25.24 30.44
C VAL A 46 -4.79 -25.57 30.33
N PHE A 47 -5.20 -26.09 29.19
CA PHE A 47 -6.56 -26.58 28.94
C PHE A 47 -6.68 -28.05 29.36
N LYS A 48 -7.83 -28.38 29.94
CA LYS A 48 -8.25 -29.75 30.23
C LYS A 48 -9.65 -29.99 29.66
N GLY A 49 -9.89 -31.21 29.20
CA GLY A 49 -11.22 -31.68 28.82
C GLY A 49 -12.10 -31.92 30.05
N TYR A 50 -13.38 -32.17 29.82
CA TYR A 50 -14.34 -32.64 30.79
C TYR A 50 -14.24 -34.16 30.96
N GLU A 51 -14.90 -34.72 31.98
CA GLU A 51 -14.83 -36.15 32.33
C GLU A 51 -15.38 -37.09 31.23
N ASP A 52 -16.19 -36.56 30.31
CA ASP A 52 -16.70 -37.25 29.12
C ASP A 52 -15.74 -37.22 27.92
N GLY A 53 -14.55 -36.63 28.09
CA GLY A 53 -13.53 -36.48 27.04
C GLY A 53 -13.73 -35.26 26.12
N THR A 54 -14.78 -34.46 26.31
CA THR A 54 -15.06 -33.27 25.47
C THR A 54 -14.28 -32.04 25.92
N TYR A 55 -14.00 -31.11 25.01
CA TYR A 55 -13.37 -29.82 25.31
C TYR A 55 -14.36 -28.66 25.30
N ARG A 56 -15.50 -28.81 24.61
CA ARG A 56 -16.65 -27.93 24.48
C ARG A 56 -16.28 -26.51 24.05
N PRO A 57 -15.73 -26.32 22.83
CA PRO A 57 -15.17 -25.03 22.40
C PRO A 57 -16.18 -23.87 22.44
N ASP A 58 -17.46 -24.11 22.14
CA ASP A 58 -18.50 -23.07 22.16
C ASP A 58 -19.15 -22.83 23.54
N LYS A 59 -18.80 -23.62 24.56
CA LYS A 59 -19.30 -23.39 25.92
C LYS A 59 -18.86 -22.01 26.40
N GLN A 60 -19.80 -21.21 26.91
CA GLN A 60 -19.50 -19.95 27.58
C GLN A 60 -18.63 -20.16 28.82
N VAL A 61 -17.71 -19.24 29.06
CA VAL A 61 -16.68 -19.33 30.10
C VAL A 61 -17.04 -18.46 31.30
N SER A 62 -17.03 -19.06 32.50
CA SER A 62 -17.21 -18.29 33.74
C SER A 62 -15.98 -17.45 34.05
N ARG A 63 -16.17 -16.37 34.82
CA ARG A 63 -15.08 -15.49 35.25
C ARG A 63 -14.00 -16.23 36.06
N ALA A 64 -14.39 -17.24 36.84
CA ALA A 64 -13.47 -18.16 37.51
C ALA A 64 -12.76 -19.11 36.54
N GLU A 65 -13.46 -19.72 35.56
CA GLU A 65 -12.84 -20.55 34.52
C GLU A 65 -11.77 -19.77 33.75
N PHE A 66 -12.09 -18.54 33.32
CA PHE A 66 -11.15 -17.67 32.62
C PHE A 66 -9.90 -17.34 33.47
N THR A 67 -10.10 -16.92 34.72
CA THR A 67 -9.00 -16.59 35.64
C THR A 67 -8.10 -17.80 35.90
N SER A 68 -8.69 -18.99 36.08
CA SER A 68 -7.97 -20.24 36.31
C SER A 68 -7.22 -20.76 35.09
N LEU A 69 -7.68 -20.43 33.87
CA LEU A 69 -6.96 -20.70 32.63
C LEU A 69 -5.79 -19.72 32.45
N LEU A 70 -6.01 -18.43 32.74
CA LEU A 70 -4.99 -17.38 32.60
C LEU A 70 -3.81 -17.57 33.58
N VAL A 71 -4.08 -17.84 34.86
CA VAL A 71 -3.05 -18.15 35.87
C VAL A 71 -2.21 -19.36 35.46
N ARG A 72 -2.84 -20.41 34.93
CA ARG A 72 -2.15 -21.63 34.48
C ARG A 72 -1.39 -21.44 33.17
N ALA A 73 -1.85 -20.54 32.30
CA ALA A 73 -1.17 -20.21 31.05
C ALA A 73 0.15 -19.47 31.29
N LEU A 74 0.14 -18.54 32.24
CA LEU A 74 1.27 -17.69 32.62
C LEU A 74 2.19 -18.34 33.68
N ASP A 75 1.88 -19.55 34.14
CA ASP A 75 2.61 -20.33 35.17
C ASP A 75 2.83 -19.56 36.49
N LEU A 76 1.79 -18.86 36.96
CA LEU A 76 1.90 -17.91 38.06
C LEU A 76 1.70 -18.55 39.45
N SER A 77 2.60 -18.22 40.36
CA SER A 77 2.44 -18.38 41.82
C SER A 77 2.10 -17.03 42.48
N ALA A 78 1.59 -17.05 43.71
CA ALA A 78 1.28 -15.82 44.45
C ALA A 78 2.59 -15.03 44.77
N ASN A 79 2.54 -13.71 44.60
CA ASN A 79 3.72 -12.83 44.59
C ASN A 79 3.60 -11.59 45.51
N GLY A 80 2.65 -11.58 46.44
CA GLY A 80 2.41 -10.47 47.36
C GLY A 80 1.09 -10.64 48.12
N ASP A 81 0.59 -9.55 48.70
CA ASP A 81 -0.69 -9.53 49.40
C ASP A 81 -1.86 -9.87 48.44
N THR A 82 -2.74 -10.77 48.88
CA THR A 82 -3.93 -11.18 48.13
C THR A 82 -5.16 -10.39 48.56
N LYS A 83 -6.03 -10.05 47.61
CA LYS A 83 -7.33 -9.42 47.89
C LYS A 83 -8.40 -10.51 48.01
N THR A 84 -9.14 -10.50 49.11
CA THR A 84 -10.31 -11.37 49.30
C THR A 84 -11.59 -10.73 48.74
N PHE A 85 -12.57 -11.57 48.41
CA PHE A 85 -13.90 -11.18 47.93
C PHE A 85 -14.98 -11.93 48.71
N SER A 86 -16.17 -11.34 48.91
CA SER A 86 -17.20 -11.92 49.80
C SER A 86 -17.75 -13.27 49.32
N ASP A 87 -17.68 -13.49 48.02
CA ASP A 87 -18.22 -14.63 47.27
C ASP A 87 -17.15 -15.65 46.85
N VAL A 88 -15.89 -15.47 47.27
CA VAL A 88 -14.75 -16.36 46.97
C VAL A 88 -14.31 -17.04 48.25
N LYS A 89 -14.72 -18.31 48.43
CA LYS A 89 -14.49 -19.07 49.65
C LYS A 89 -13.26 -19.96 49.53
N GLU A 90 -12.53 -20.10 50.63
CA GLU A 90 -11.42 -21.04 50.76
C GLU A 90 -11.90 -22.49 50.50
N GLY A 91 -11.11 -23.27 49.76
CA GLY A 91 -11.45 -24.63 49.36
C GLY A 91 -12.29 -24.77 48.08
N GLU A 92 -12.82 -23.67 47.52
CA GLU A 92 -13.41 -23.68 46.17
C GLU A 92 -12.32 -23.87 45.10
N TRP A 93 -12.63 -24.59 44.01
CA TRP A 93 -11.63 -24.99 43.00
C TRP A 93 -10.93 -23.81 42.28
N TYR A 94 -11.51 -22.61 42.36
CA TYR A 94 -10.98 -21.37 41.79
C TYR A 94 -10.28 -20.47 42.81
N TYR A 95 -10.31 -20.80 44.11
CA TYR A 95 -9.83 -19.93 45.19
C TYR A 95 -8.37 -19.51 45.00
N ASP A 96 -7.49 -20.47 44.74
CA ASP A 96 -6.05 -20.22 44.55
C ASP A 96 -5.81 -19.34 43.32
N ALA A 97 -6.48 -19.62 42.20
CA ALA A 97 -6.32 -18.86 40.96
C ALA A 97 -6.83 -17.42 41.10
N VAL A 98 -7.95 -17.19 41.80
CA VAL A 98 -8.41 -15.84 42.10
C VAL A 98 -7.42 -15.12 43.03
N SER A 99 -6.93 -15.80 44.06
CA SER A 99 -5.95 -15.25 45.01
C SER A 99 -4.65 -14.83 44.31
N ILE A 100 -4.04 -15.71 43.51
CA ILE A 100 -2.87 -15.43 42.68
C ILE A 100 -3.15 -14.25 41.73
N GLY A 101 -4.29 -14.26 41.03
CA GLY A 101 -4.67 -13.18 40.12
C GLY A 101 -4.86 -11.82 40.81
N THR A 102 -5.12 -11.78 42.12
CA THR A 102 -5.14 -10.52 42.89
C THR A 102 -3.76 -10.04 43.31
N SER A 103 -2.83 -10.93 43.70
CA SER A 103 -1.47 -10.52 44.06
C SER A 103 -0.72 -9.97 42.84
N HIS A 104 -0.97 -10.54 41.66
CA HIS A 104 -0.51 -10.02 40.37
C HIS A 104 -1.33 -8.82 39.84
N GLY A 105 -2.27 -8.29 40.61
CA GLY A 105 -3.04 -7.07 40.30
C GLY A 105 -4.05 -7.16 39.14
N PHE A 106 -4.10 -8.27 38.38
CA PHE A 106 -5.01 -8.36 37.23
C PHE A 106 -6.46 -8.69 37.59
N ILE A 107 -6.74 -9.15 38.80
CA ILE A 107 -8.09 -9.33 39.34
C ILE A 107 -8.41 -8.25 40.40
N SER A 108 -9.39 -7.40 40.11
CA SER A 108 -9.81 -6.28 40.97
C SER A 108 -11.14 -6.47 41.71
N GLY A 109 -11.98 -7.39 41.23
CA GLY A 109 -13.42 -7.47 41.57
C GLY A 109 -14.29 -6.45 40.81
N TYR A 110 -15.60 -6.52 41.05
CA TYR A 110 -16.61 -5.58 40.55
C TYR A 110 -16.79 -4.36 41.49
N PRO A 111 -17.46 -3.28 41.05
CA PRO A 111 -17.75 -2.10 41.87
C PRO A 111 -18.60 -2.33 43.15
N GLY A 112 -19.07 -3.55 43.42
CA GLY A 112 -19.71 -3.93 44.68
C GLY A 112 -18.78 -4.56 45.72
N GLY A 113 -17.54 -4.92 45.35
CA GLY A 113 -16.60 -5.65 46.21
C GLY A 113 -16.55 -7.17 45.99
N ASP A 114 -17.42 -7.73 45.14
CA ASP A 114 -17.48 -9.16 44.81
C ASP A 114 -16.64 -9.51 43.57
N PHE A 115 -16.25 -10.79 43.44
CA PHE A 115 -15.54 -11.28 42.25
C PHE A 115 -16.48 -11.78 41.15
N LYS A 116 -17.58 -12.41 41.54
CA LYS A 116 -18.54 -13.18 40.73
C LYS A 116 -17.92 -14.37 39.97
N PRO A 117 -17.55 -15.46 40.65
CA PRO A 117 -16.85 -16.59 40.02
C PRO A 117 -17.68 -17.34 38.96
N ASN A 118 -19.00 -17.40 39.14
CA ASN A 118 -19.91 -18.20 38.31
C ASN A 118 -20.61 -17.41 37.19
N ASP A 119 -20.52 -16.07 37.18
CA ASP A 119 -21.03 -15.25 36.08
C ASP A 119 -20.17 -15.49 34.82
N ASN A 120 -20.80 -15.58 33.63
CA ASN A 120 -20.08 -15.69 32.36
C ASN A 120 -19.40 -14.35 32.02
N ILE A 121 -18.14 -14.39 31.59
CA ILE A 121 -17.34 -13.18 31.35
C ILE A 121 -17.62 -12.58 29.96
N THR A 122 -17.94 -11.29 29.92
CA THR A 122 -18.17 -10.55 28.67
C THR A 122 -16.86 -10.13 28.00
N ARG A 123 -16.88 -9.87 26.69
CA ARG A 123 -15.69 -9.50 25.91
C ARG A 123 -14.98 -8.25 26.41
N GLN A 124 -15.71 -7.22 26.86
CA GLN A 124 -15.10 -6.01 27.44
C GLN A 124 -14.43 -6.27 28.80
N GLU A 125 -14.94 -7.21 29.60
CA GLU A 125 -14.36 -7.59 30.89
C GLU A 125 -13.13 -8.49 30.72
N MET A 126 -13.19 -9.43 29.75
CA MET A 126 -12.05 -10.22 29.31
C MET A 126 -10.91 -9.30 28.85
N ALA A 127 -11.20 -8.31 28.01
CA ALA A 127 -10.21 -7.30 27.60
C ALA A 127 -9.58 -6.57 28.80
N SER A 128 -10.38 -6.26 29.82
CA SER A 128 -9.90 -5.58 31.04
C SER A 128 -8.98 -6.44 31.90
N ILE A 129 -9.23 -7.76 32.01
CA ILE A 129 -8.35 -8.68 32.73
C ILE A 129 -7.08 -8.95 31.91
N LEU A 130 -7.20 -9.20 30.60
CA LEU A 130 -6.05 -9.39 29.70
C LEU A 130 -5.14 -8.17 29.65
N HIS A 131 -5.68 -6.95 29.65
CA HIS A 131 -4.90 -5.70 29.76
C HIS A 131 -4.02 -5.72 31.01
N ARG A 132 -4.61 -5.87 32.21
CA ARG A 132 -3.81 -5.86 33.44
C ARG A 132 -2.81 -7.01 33.52
N ALA A 133 -3.15 -8.19 32.99
CA ALA A 133 -2.22 -9.31 32.91
C ALA A 133 -1.04 -9.01 31.96
N ALA A 134 -1.31 -8.51 30.75
CA ALA A 134 -0.27 -8.08 29.81
C ALA A 134 0.67 -7.01 30.42
N THR A 135 0.11 -6.04 31.16
CA THR A 135 0.91 -5.03 31.87
C THR A 135 1.73 -5.61 33.02
N ALA A 136 1.20 -6.59 33.76
CA ALA A 136 1.95 -7.30 34.82
C ALA A 136 3.11 -8.14 34.25
N GLU A 137 2.91 -8.78 33.09
CA GLU A 137 3.94 -9.48 32.31
C GLU A 137 4.92 -8.53 31.57
N GLY A 138 4.82 -7.22 31.80
CA GLY A 138 5.75 -6.23 31.24
C GLY A 138 5.56 -5.92 29.75
N ILE A 139 4.46 -6.34 29.13
CA ILE A 139 4.18 -6.07 27.71
C ILE A 139 3.95 -4.55 27.54
N PRO A 140 4.70 -3.86 26.64
CA PRO A 140 4.61 -2.40 26.48
C PRO A 140 3.20 -1.92 26.13
N TYR A 141 2.75 -0.84 26.77
CA TYR A 141 1.44 -0.25 26.54
C TYR A 141 1.35 0.49 25.20
N GLY A 142 0.22 0.36 24.52
CA GLY A 142 -0.12 1.11 23.32
C GLY A 142 -1.64 1.13 23.08
N GLU A 143 -2.12 2.00 22.20
CA GLU A 143 -3.53 2.08 21.84
C GLU A 143 -3.72 2.04 20.32
N LYS A 144 -4.72 1.28 19.86
CA LYS A 144 -5.27 1.37 18.50
C LYS A 144 -6.61 2.11 18.57
N PRO A 145 -6.92 3.04 17.65
CA PRO A 145 -8.23 3.69 17.61
C PRO A 145 -9.39 2.68 17.56
N LEU A 146 -10.53 3.05 18.17
CA LEU A 146 -11.74 2.25 18.11
C LEU A 146 -12.50 2.60 16.83
N THR A 147 -12.74 1.63 15.94
CA THR A 147 -13.33 1.85 14.59
C THR A 147 -14.56 0.97 14.29
N PHE A 148 -15.10 0.29 15.30
CA PHE A 148 -16.25 -0.60 15.14
C PHE A 148 -17.59 0.15 15.17
N ALA A 149 -18.59 -0.39 14.48
CA ALA A 149 -19.94 0.16 14.45
C ALA A 149 -20.62 0.17 15.84
N ASP A 150 -20.21 -0.73 16.75
CA ASP A 150 -20.69 -0.84 18.13
C ASP A 150 -19.74 -0.23 19.17
N ASN A 151 -18.83 0.67 18.76
CA ASN A 151 -17.94 1.43 19.65
C ASN A 151 -18.67 2.09 20.84
N ASN A 152 -19.88 2.59 20.60
CA ASN A 152 -20.74 3.25 21.60
C ASN A 152 -21.35 2.28 22.63
N GLU A 153 -21.33 0.97 22.38
CA GLU A 153 -21.77 -0.05 23.34
C GLU A 153 -20.69 -0.47 24.33
N ILE A 154 -19.42 -0.13 24.06
CA ILE A 154 -18.29 -0.41 24.94
C ILE A 154 -18.35 0.57 26.11
N ASN A 155 -18.46 0.07 27.35
CA ASN A 155 -18.46 0.93 28.54
C ASN A 155 -17.12 1.72 28.60
N PRO A 156 -17.13 3.06 28.78
CA PRO A 156 -15.93 3.91 28.83
C PRO A 156 -14.81 3.39 29.74
N VAL A 157 -15.13 2.73 30.86
CA VAL A 157 -14.11 2.16 31.78
C VAL A 157 -13.23 1.08 31.13
N PHE A 158 -13.70 0.47 30.03
CA PHE A 158 -12.97 -0.55 29.28
C PHE A 158 -12.30 -0.01 28.01
N HIS A 159 -12.50 1.26 27.63
CA HIS A 159 -12.02 1.78 26.33
C HIS A 159 -10.52 1.56 26.12
N SER A 160 -9.65 2.03 27.03
CA SER A 160 -8.20 1.78 26.97
C SER A 160 -7.83 0.30 26.99
N SER A 161 -8.62 -0.55 27.67
CA SER A 161 -8.39 -2.01 27.67
C SER A 161 -8.68 -2.63 26.30
N VAL A 162 -9.80 -2.24 25.67
CA VAL A 162 -10.15 -2.71 24.33
C VAL A 162 -9.16 -2.18 23.29
N LYS A 163 -8.82 -0.87 23.33
CA LYS A 163 -7.80 -0.26 22.47
C LYS A 163 -6.44 -0.95 22.57
N PHE A 164 -6.01 -1.36 23.77
CA PHE A 164 -4.74 -2.05 23.98
C PHE A 164 -4.79 -3.50 23.48
N MET A 165 -5.88 -4.23 23.73
CA MET A 165 -6.04 -5.59 23.18
C MET A 165 -6.17 -5.62 21.66
N LEU A 166 -6.67 -4.54 21.04
CA LEU A 166 -6.65 -4.31 19.59
C LEU A 166 -5.27 -3.90 19.07
N HIS A 167 -4.50 -3.10 19.83
CA HIS A 167 -3.12 -2.74 19.50
C HIS A 167 -2.21 -3.98 19.47
N LEU A 168 -2.38 -4.88 20.45
CA LEU A 168 -1.64 -6.14 20.52
C LEU A 168 -2.22 -7.24 19.61
N ASN A 169 -3.30 -7.00 18.84
CA ASN A 169 -4.08 -8.01 18.11
C ASN A 169 -4.57 -9.22 18.95
N ILE A 170 -4.45 -9.18 20.30
CA ILE A 170 -4.89 -10.26 21.20
C ILE A 170 -6.40 -10.48 21.06
N MET A 171 -7.18 -9.39 21.06
CA MET A 171 -8.60 -9.41 20.75
C MET A 171 -8.86 -8.71 19.42
N VAL A 172 -9.78 -9.28 18.64
CA VAL A 172 -10.22 -8.77 17.34
C VAL A 172 -11.75 -8.78 17.27
N GLY A 173 -12.33 -8.09 16.29
CA GLY A 173 -13.79 -8.06 16.09
C GLY A 173 -14.39 -9.43 15.71
N LYS A 174 -15.72 -9.56 15.81
CA LYS A 174 -16.49 -10.77 15.44
C LYS A 174 -16.98 -10.78 13.98
N GLY A 175 -16.37 -9.97 13.11
CA GLY A 175 -16.90 -9.67 11.77
C GLY A 175 -18.01 -8.61 11.81
N GLY A 176 -18.57 -8.27 10.65
CA GLY A 176 -19.65 -7.27 10.51
C GLY A 176 -19.32 -5.89 11.12
N ASN A 177 -18.04 -5.50 11.10
CA ASN A 177 -17.46 -4.36 11.82
C ASN A 177 -17.91 -4.21 13.29
N ARG A 178 -18.00 -5.31 14.06
CA ARG A 178 -18.35 -5.28 15.50
C ARG A 178 -17.26 -5.82 16.43
N PHE A 179 -17.08 -5.17 17.58
CA PHE A 179 -16.33 -5.71 18.72
C PHE A 179 -17.16 -6.67 19.59
N ALA A 180 -18.48 -6.45 19.64
CA ALA A 180 -19.46 -7.14 20.48
C ALA A 180 -19.08 -7.11 21.99
N PRO A 181 -19.03 -5.93 22.64
CA PRO A 181 -18.49 -5.78 23.99
C PRO A 181 -19.25 -6.54 25.09
N LYS A 182 -20.57 -6.69 24.92
CA LYS A 182 -21.49 -7.29 25.91
C LYS A 182 -21.69 -8.79 25.72
N ASP A 183 -21.24 -9.36 24.60
CA ASP A 183 -21.28 -10.81 24.37
C ASP A 183 -20.48 -11.55 25.44
N PHE A 184 -21.03 -12.66 25.93
CA PHE A 184 -20.26 -13.66 26.67
C PHE A 184 -19.25 -14.35 25.75
N THR A 185 -18.14 -14.79 26.35
CA THR A 185 -17.01 -15.41 25.65
C THR A 185 -17.05 -16.93 25.72
N THR A 186 -16.60 -17.60 24.65
CA THR A 186 -16.51 -19.07 24.58
C THR A 186 -15.16 -19.61 25.04
N ARG A 187 -15.06 -20.94 25.22
CA ARG A 187 -13.79 -21.64 25.48
C ARG A 187 -12.80 -21.48 24.33
N GLY A 188 -13.28 -21.51 23.09
CA GLY A 188 -12.46 -21.29 21.89
C GLY A 188 -11.93 -19.86 21.80
N GLU A 189 -12.78 -18.84 22.02
CA GLU A 189 -12.33 -17.45 22.14
C GLU A 189 -11.29 -17.29 23.25
N THR A 190 -11.55 -17.91 24.42
CA THR A 190 -10.62 -17.92 25.57
C THR A 190 -9.26 -18.54 25.21
N ALA A 191 -9.25 -19.66 24.49
CA ALA A 191 -8.01 -20.29 24.05
C ALA A 191 -7.24 -19.39 23.07
N ALA A 192 -7.94 -18.76 22.11
CA ALA A 192 -7.32 -17.87 21.13
C ALA A 192 -6.68 -16.62 21.77
N VAL A 193 -7.35 -15.96 22.71
CA VAL A 193 -6.77 -14.78 23.39
C VAL A 193 -5.61 -15.15 24.30
N ILE A 194 -5.66 -16.31 24.97
CA ILE A 194 -4.56 -16.79 25.82
C ILE A 194 -3.34 -17.17 24.96
N VAL A 195 -3.51 -17.90 23.86
CA VAL A 195 -2.40 -18.22 22.93
C VAL A 195 -1.75 -16.95 22.39
N ARG A 196 -2.54 -15.94 22.01
CA ARG A 196 -1.98 -14.64 21.55
C ARG A 196 -1.25 -13.89 22.65
N LEU A 197 -1.78 -13.87 23.88
CA LEU A 197 -1.09 -13.25 25.03
C LEU A 197 0.26 -13.93 25.30
N LEU A 198 0.31 -15.27 25.30
CA LEU A 198 1.55 -16.02 25.43
C LEU A 198 2.52 -15.71 24.28
N ASN A 199 2.03 -15.67 23.03
CA ASN A 199 2.86 -15.29 21.88
C ASN A 199 3.48 -13.90 22.06
N LYS A 200 2.73 -12.88 22.51
CA LYS A 200 3.25 -11.52 22.74
C LYS A 200 4.21 -11.42 23.94
N LYS A 201 4.00 -12.23 24.98
CA LYS A 201 4.89 -12.32 26.16
C LYS A 201 6.21 -13.00 25.80
N ASP A 202 6.14 -14.16 25.15
CA ASP A 202 7.30 -15.01 24.86
C ASP A 202 8.06 -14.53 23.60
N ASN A 203 7.40 -13.77 22.72
CA ASN A 203 7.98 -13.13 21.52
C ASN A 203 7.62 -11.62 21.51
N PRO A 204 8.22 -10.80 22.40
CA PRO A 204 7.97 -9.36 22.41
C PRO A 204 8.35 -8.74 21.06
N GLN A 205 7.60 -7.71 20.63
CA GLN A 205 7.86 -6.99 19.38
C GLN A 205 9.24 -6.32 19.45
N THR A 206 10.23 -6.95 18.83
CA THR A 206 11.62 -6.47 18.81
C THR A 206 11.73 -5.30 17.84
N ILE A 207 11.64 -4.09 18.39
CA ILE A 207 11.88 -2.83 17.68
C ILE A 207 13.29 -2.35 17.99
N VAL A 208 14.16 -2.36 16.99
CA VAL A 208 15.50 -1.79 17.03
C VAL A 208 15.49 -0.47 16.27
N VAL A 209 16.01 0.61 16.86
CA VAL A 209 16.12 1.92 16.20
C VAL A 209 17.57 2.40 16.30
N GLU A 210 18.25 2.39 15.16
CA GLU A 210 19.60 2.92 14.97
C GLU A 210 19.55 4.29 14.28
N LYS A 211 20.71 4.96 14.19
CA LYS A 211 20.83 6.30 13.59
C LYS A 211 22.11 6.49 12.79
N THR A 212 22.02 6.46 11.47
CA THR A 212 23.11 6.92 10.60
C THR A 212 23.23 8.45 10.65
N HIS A 213 24.43 8.96 10.97
CA HIS A 213 24.70 10.39 11.13
C HIS A 213 25.47 10.94 9.92
N TYR A 214 24.91 11.97 9.28
CA TYR A 214 25.41 12.56 8.04
C TYR A 214 26.14 13.89 8.31
N ASN A 215 27.40 13.99 7.87
CA ASN A 215 28.28 15.11 8.21
C ASN A 215 28.14 16.34 7.29
N TYR A 216 26.90 16.76 7.04
CA TYR A 216 26.53 18.00 6.35
C TYR A 216 25.19 18.48 6.90
N SER A 217 24.76 19.71 6.61
CA SER A 217 23.55 20.25 7.24
C SER A 217 22.26 19.81 6.54
N PHE A 218 21.14 19.79 7.27
CA PHE A 218 19.84 19.53 6.65
C PHE A 218 19.48 20.58 5.58
N ALA A 219 19.98 21.81 5.69
CA ALA A 219 19.82 22.83 4.65
C ALA A 219 20.60 22.46 3.38
N ASP A 220 21.82 21.92 3.50
CA ASP A 220 22.62 21.44 2.37
C ASP A 220 21.94 20.25 1.67
N MET A 221 21.27 19.38 2.46
CA MET A 221 20.41 18.32 1.92
C MET A 221 19.33 18.91 1.02
N VAL A 222 18.46 19.78 1.57
CA VAL A 222 17.34 20.40 0.85
C VAL A 222 17.82 21.17 -0.39
N ASN A 223 18.89 21.96 -0.26
CA ASN A 223 19.48 22.71 -1.37
C ASN A 223 19.97 21.79 -2.50
N THR A 224 20.61 20.67 -2.16
CA THR A 224 21.08 19.71 -3.18
C THR A 224 19.90 18.99 -3.85
N GLN A 225 18.86 18.63 -3.09
CA GLN A 225 17.64 18.03 -3.65
C GLN A 225 16.92 18.96 -4.62
N MET A 226 16.87 20.28 -4.35
CA MET A 226 16.28 21.27 -5.27
C MET A 226 16.94 21.28 -6.66
N THR A 227 18.23 20.90 -6.77
CA THR A 227 18.93 20.82 -8.07
C THR A 227 18.44 19.69 -8.98
N ARG A 228 17.62 18.76 -8.46
CA ARG A 228 17.17 17.54 -9.15
C ARG A 228 15.73 17.60 -9.65
N THR A 229 15.17 18.81 -9.79
CA THR A 229 13.78 19.08 -10.22
C THR A 229 12.72 18.15 -9.59
N PRO A 230 12.76 17.94 -8.25
CA PRO A 230 11.92 16.96 -7.56
C PRO A 230 10.43 17.27 -7.74
N LYS A 231 9.58 16.25 -7.70
CA LYS A 231 8.19 16.35 -8.17
C LYS A 231 7.18 16.35 -7.04
N ALA A 232 6.17 17.21 -7.14
CA ALA A 232 5.11 17.40 -6.14
C ALA A 232 4.01 16.32 -6.22
N ASP A 233 3.93 15.64 -7.36
CA ASP A 233 2.90 14.67 -7.75
C ASP A 233 3.51 13.35 -8.25
N GLY A 234 2.69 12.31 -8.33
CA GLY A 234 3.10 10.99 -8.81
C GLY A 234 3.31 10.88 -10.32
N ALA A 235 2.69 11.76 -11.13
CA ALA A 235 2.84 11.76 -12.58
C ALA A 235 4.08 12.56 -13.06
N GLY A 236 4.83 13.16 -12.13
CA GLY A 236 6.05 13.91 -12.42
C GLY A 236 5.83 15.24 -13.14
N ILE A 237 4.60 15.78 -13.14
CA ILE A 237 4.22 16.97 -13.91
C ILE A 237 4.73 18.24 -13.22
N TYR A 238 4.62 18.33 -11.89
CA TYR A 238 4.79 19.56 -11.13
C TYR A 238 6.08 19.56 -10.31
N ILE A 239 6.83 20.66 -10.33
CA ILE A 239 8.06 20.80 -9.54
C ILE A 239 7.71 21.14 -8.09
N ALA A 240 8.22 20.36 -7.14
CA ALA A 240 8.03 20.53 -5.71
C ALA A 240 8.80 21.74 -5.16
N SER A 241 8.19 22.45 -4.21
CA SER A 241 8.85 23.52 -3.45
C SER A 241 9.91 22.99 -2.49
N SER A 242 10.82 23.86 -2.02
CA SER A 242 11.75 23.49 -0.94
C SER A 242 10.99 23.03 0.31
N ALA A 243 9.86 23.67 0.63
CA ALA A 243 9.01 23.32 1.77
C ALA A 243 8.47 21.87 1.71
N MET A 244 8.24 21.30 0.51
CA MET A 244 7.90 19.87 0.38
C MET A 244 9.09 18.98 0.77
N ILE A 245 10.30 19.33 0.34
CA ILE A 245 11.52 18.60 0.68
C ILE A 245 11.85 18.76 2.17
N GLU A 246 11.75 19.98 2.72
CA GLU A 246 11.89 20.30 4.15
C GLU A 246 10.88 19.56 5.03
N TYR A 247 9.75 19.13 4.47
CA TYR A 247 8.79 18.27 5.16
C TYR A 247 9.13 16.78 5.01
N TYR A 248 9.25 16.27 3.78
CA TYR A 248 9.37 14.83 3.52
C TYR A 248 10.79 14.26 3.72
N ALA A 249 11.83 15.08 3.62
CA ALA A 249 13.20 14.66 3.94
C ALA A 249 13.55 14.84 5.42
N ASN A 250 12.76 15.57 6.22
CA ASN A 250 13.05 15.85 7.64
C ASN A 250 12.64 14.67 8.55
N PRO A 251 13.59 13.93 9.16
CA PRO A 251 13.27 12.76 9.97
C PRO A 251 12.47 13.10 11.23
N SER A 252 12.57 14.33 11.73
CA SER A 252 11.84 14.81 12.91
C SER A 252 10.32 14.76 12.74
N ASN A 253 9.80 14.80 11.51
CA ASN A 253 8.37 14.78 11.22
C ASN A 253 7.73 13.41 11.45
N PHE A 254 8.50 12.34 11.31
CA PHE A 254 8.01 10.97 11.31
C PHE A 254 8.31 10.33 12.68
N THR A 255 7.27 9.84 13.35
CA THR A 255 7.36 9.43 14.76
C THR A 255 7.19 7.92 14.89
N GLN A 256 8.03 7.27 15.70
CA GLN A 256 7.94 5.83 15.96
C GLN A 256 6.51 5.44 16.36
N GLY A 257 5.95 4.42 15.70
CA GLY A 257 4.55 4.01 15.88
C GLY A 257 3.55 4.72 14.95
N THR A 258 4.01 5.54 13.99
CA THR A 258 3.20 6.04 12.86
C THR A 258 3.60 5.36 11.56
N SER A 259 2.66 5.19 10.63
CA SER A 259 2.88 4.58 9.31
C SER A 259 4.08 5.18 8.57
N GLY A 260 4.17 6.51 8.52
CA GLY A 260 5.29 7.25 7.91
C GLY A 260 6.66 7.02 8.55
N PHE A 261 6.78 6.30 9.67
CA PHE A 261 8.06 5.87 10.23
C PHE A 261 8.63 4.62 9.53
N PHE A 262 7.80 3.85 8.81
CA PHE A 262 8.27 2.71 8.02
C PHE A 262 9.21 3.09 6.87
N GLN A 263 9.34 4.39 6.53
CA GLN A 263 10.34 4.83 5.56
C GLN A 263 11.78 4.59 6.03
N PHE A 264 11.99 4.45 7.35
CA PHE A 264 13.28 4.14 7.95
C PHE A 264 13.50 2.64 8.17
N LEU A 265 12.54 1.78 7.81
CA LEU A 265 12.69 0.34 8.00
C LEU A 265 13.89 -0.16 7.18
N ASP A 266 14.77 -0.93 7.83
CA ASP A 266 15.91 -1.55 7.19
C ASP A 266 15.46 -2.72 6.30
N LEU A 267 15.29 -2.40 5.02
CA LEU A 267 14.91 -3.31 3.94
C LEU A 267 15.98 -4.39 3.68
N SER A 268 17.17 -4.30 4.30
CA SER A 268 18.18 -5.36 4.27
C SER A 268 17.95 -6.43 5.36
N LYS A 269 16.91 -6.31 6.20
CA LYS A 269 16.58 -7.27 7.25
C LYS A 269 15.25 -7.97 6.97
N THR A 270 15.21 -9.27 7.22
CA THR A 270 13.97 -10.06 7.17
C THR A 270 12.97 -9.59 8.22
N ALA A 271 11.67 -9.65 7.91
CA ALA A 271 10.60 -9.38 8.88
C ALA A 271 10.45 -10.51 9.90
N GLY A 272 10.90 -11.73 9.56
CA GLY A 272 10.77 -12.94 10.37
C GLY A 272 9.38 -13.58 10.30
N GLY A 273 8.61 -13.29 9.24
CA GLY A 273 7.21 -13.72 9.15
C GLY A 273 7.02 -15.21 8.86
N ASP A 274 5.96 -15.82 9.40
CA ASP A 274 5.56 -17.18 9.04
C ASP A 274 4.92 -17.21 7.64
N ALA A 275 5.30 -18.19 6.83
CA ALA A 275 4.78 -18.36 5.47
C ALA A 275 3.27 -18.60 5.45
N ASN A 276 2.72 -19.32 6.44
CA ASN A 276 1.29 -19.61 6.51
C ASN A 276 0.50 -18.39 6.97
N GLU A 277 1.05 -17.60 7.90
CA GLU A 277 0.49 -16.31 8.31
C GLU A 277 0.46 -15.31 7.14
N ILE A 278 1.58 -15.05 6.48
CA ILE A 278 1.66 -14.16 5.31
C ILE A 278 0.68 -14.62 4.22
N ASN A 279 0.60 -15.92 3.96
CA ASN A 279 -0.35 -16.47 2.99
C ASN A 279 -1.82 -16.22 3.36
N ARG A 280 -2.21 -16.41 4.63
CA ARG A 280 -3.59 -16.15 5.10
C ARG A 280 -3.93 -14.66 5.17
N GLN A 281 -3.02 -13.85 5.70
CA GLN A 281 -3.30 -12.46 6.07
C GLN A 281 -3.08 -11.47 4.93
N ILE A 282 -2.04 -11.67 4.10
CA ILE A 282 -1.59 -10.69 3.09
C ILE A 282 -1.88 -11.21 1.67
N LEU A 283 -1.47 -12.45 1.38
CA LEU A 283 -1.53 -13.00 0.01
C LEU A 283 -2.86 -13.71 -0.34
N THR A 284 -3.84 -13.77 0.57
CA THR A 284 -5.20 -14.24 0.24
C THR A 284 -5.82 -13.32 -0.83
N ASN A 285 -6.34 -13.92 -1.91
CA ASN A 285 -6.96 -13.23 -3.05
C ASN A 285 -6.05 -12.15 -3.65
N LYS A 286 -4.90 -12.57 -4.19
CA LYS A 286 -3.85 -11.74 -4.83
C LYS A 286 -3.34 -12.40 -6.12
N GLY A 287 -4.27 -12.86 -6.95
CA GLY A 287 -3.99 -13.48 -8.25
C GLY A 287 -2.94 -14.60 -8.15
N VAL A 288 -1.92 -14.57 -9.02
CA VAL A 288 -0.82 -15.55 -9.03
C VAL A 288 0.05 -15.54 -7.76
N LEU A 289 0.01 -14.46 -6.98
CA LEU A 289 0.82 -14.28 -5.77
C LEU A 289 0.18 -14.95 -4.55
N THR A 290 -1.08 -15.42 -4.64
CA THR A 290 -1.71 -16.22 -3.59
C THR A 290 -0.95 -17.53 -3.35
N GLY A 291 -0.59 -17.79 -2.09
CA GLY A 291 0.19 -18.96 -1.68
C GLY A 291 1.72 -18.76 -1.74
N GLN A 292 2.22 -17.69 -2.37
CA GLN A 292 3.64 -17.54 -2.70
C GLN A 292 4.54 -17.04 -1.54
N ALA A 293 4.05 -16.92 -0.30
CA ALA A 293 4.86 -16.42 0.83
C ALA A 293 6.22 -17.11 0.98
N SER A 294 6.29 -18.43 0.76
CA SER A 294 7.55 -19.19 0.80
C SER A 294 8.56 -18.73 -0.26
N ALA A 295 8.10 -18.35 -1.47
CA ALA A 295 8.97 -17.82 -2.51
C ALA A 295 9.51 -16.42 -2.14
N PHE A 296 8.69 -15.55 -1.55
CA PHE A 296 9.12 -14.24 -1.07
C PHE A 296 10.11 -14.33 0.12
N ILE A 297 9.88 -15.26 1.05
CA ILE A 297 10.82 -15.55 2.15
C ILE A 297 12.15 -16.13 1.63
N GLU A 298 12.11 -16.98 0.61
CA GLU A 298 13.31 -17.54 -0.04
C GLU A 298 14.08 -16.46 -0.81
N ALA A 299 13.37 -15.61 -1.56
CA ALA A 299 13.93 -14.45 -2.27
C ALA A 299 14.61 -13.46 -1.32
N GLY A 300 13.93 -13.11 -0.22
CA GLY A 300 14.46 -12.19 0.79
C GLY A 300 15.71 -12.74 1.47
N LYS A 301 15.72 -14.03 1.85
CA LYS A 301 16.89 -14.70 2.44
C LYS A 301 18.06 -14.84 1.45
N LYS A 302 17.79 -15.10 0.17
CA LYS A 302 18.81 -15.23 -0.88
C LYS A 302 19.49 -13.89 -1.19
N ASN A 303 18.70 -12.83 -1.29
CA ASN A 303 19.15 -11.52 -1.79
C ASN A 303 19.44 -10.50 -0.66
N ASN A 304 19.26 -10.90 0.61
CA ASN A 304 19.31 -10.04 1.79
C ASN A 304 18.34 -8.84 1.69
N VAL A 305 17.08 -9.14 1.40
CA VAL A 305 15.96 -8.18 1.27
C VAL A 305 14.80 -8.57 2.18
N ASN A 306 14.08 -7.58 2.70
CA ASN A 306 12.87 -7.74 3.49
C ASN A 306 11.73 -8.38 2.68
N GLU A 307 11.21 -9.52 3.15
CA GLU A 307 10.18 -10.28 2.42
C GLU A 307 8.84 -9.54 2.29
N ILE A 308 8.50 -8.67 3.25
CA ILE A 308 7.25 -7.89 3.22
C ILE A 308 7.35 -6.71 2.25
N TYR A 309 8.54 -6.11 2.12
CA TYR A 309 8.82 -5.13 1.07
C TYR A 309 8.72 -5.77 -0.33
N LEU A 310 9.31 -6.95 -0.55
CA LEU A 310 9.18 -7.67 -1.84
C LEU A 310 7.71 -7.96 -2.18
N ILE A 311 6.90 -8.36 -1.19
CA ILE A 311 5.45 -8.55 -1.36
C ILE A 311 4.75 -7.23 -1.69
N ALA A 312 5.00 -6.15 -0.93
CA ALA A 312 4.37 -4.85 -1.16
C ALA A 312 4.70 -4.27 -2.54
N HIS A 313 5.94 -4.49 -3.02
CA HIS A 313 6.40 -4.08 -4.33
C HIS A 313 5.74 -4.92 -5.43
N ALA A 314 5.81 -6.26 -5.35
CA ALA A 314 5.18 -7.14 -6.34
C ALA A 314 3.66 -6.92 -6.45
N LEU A 315 2.97 -6.70 -5.32
CA LEU A 315 1.54 -6.38 -5.30
C LEU A 315 1.22 -5.04 -5.98
N HIS A 316 2.14 -4.08 -5.98
CA HIS A 316 2.00 -2.81 -6.66
C HIS A 316 2.15 -2.95 -8.18
N GLU A 317 3.27 -3.53 -8.64
CA GLU A 317 3.61 -3.65 -10.07
C GLU A 317 2.66 -4.58 -10.83
N THR A 318 2.06 -5.56 -10.13
CA THR A 318 1.18 -6.56 -10.73
C THR A 318 -0.30 -6.28 -10.57
N GLY A 319 -0.68 -5.19 -9.90
CA GLY A 319 -2.09 -4.91 -9.55
C GLY A 319 -2.71 -6.07 -8.77
N ASN A 320 -2.16 -6.40 -7.59
CA ASN A 320 -2.55 -7.56 -6.79
C ASN A 320 -2.44 -8.91 -7.53
N GLY A 321 -1.38 -9.12 -8.33
CA GLY A 321 -1.12 -10.38 -9.03
C GLY A 321 -2.02 -10.62 -10.25
N ALA A 322 -2.64 -9.57 -10.80
CA ALA A 322 -3.65 -9.66 -11.86
C ALA A 322 -3.18 -9.17 -13.25
N SER A 323 -2.02 -8.52 -13.36
CA SER A 323 -1.47 -8.07 -14.65
C SER A 323 -1.09 -9.24 -15.57
N SER A 324 -1.10 -9.02 -16.89
CA SER A 324 -0.80 -10.07 -17.88
C SER A 324 0.61 -10.66 -17.71
N LEU A 325 1.61 -9.80 -17.44
CA LEU A 325 2.98 -10.21 -17.14
C LEU A 325 3.09 -11.08 -15.89
N ALA A 326 2.25 -10.83 -14.87
CA ALA A 326 2.18 -11.65 -13.66
C ALA A 326 1.44 -12.98 -13.90
N LYS A 327 0.34 -12.95 -14.65
CA LYS A 327 -0.44 -14.15 -15.04
C LYS A 327 0.37 -15.14 -15.88
N GLY A 328 1.34 -14.65 -16.63
CA GLY A 328 2.27 -15.42 -17.45
C GLY A 328 2.01 -15.22 -18.94
N ILE A 329 3.07 -15.22 -19.74
CA ILE A 329 3.03 -15.03 -21.19
C ILE A 329 3.58 -16.28 -21.90
N PRO A 330 2.85 -16.90 -22.84
CA PRO A 330 3.36 -18.00 -23.68
C PRO A 330 4.45 -17.50 -24.66
N VAL A 331 5.56 -18.23 -24.75
CA VAL A 331 6.71 -17.90 -25.61
C VAL A 331 7.38 -19.14 -26.27
N ASP A 332 8.07 -18.90 -27.38
CA ASP A 332 8.88 -19.90 -28.11
C ASP A 332 10.26 -20.17 -27.46
N ASP A 333 11.08 -20.99 -28.11
CA ASP A 333 12.48 -21.31 -27.74
C ASP A 333 13.45 -20.10 -27.74
N LYS A 334 12.98 -18.91 -28.12
CA LYS A 334 13.75 -17.66 -28.26
C LYS A 334 13.17 -16.50 -27.45
N GLY A 335 12.03 -16.70 -26.76
CA GLY A 335 11.34 -15.67 -25.98
C GLY A 335 10.44 -14.74 -26.79
N ASN A 336 10.05 -15.12 -28.01
CA ASN A 336 8.99 -14.43 -28.76
C ASN A 336 7.62 -14.87 -28.26
N ILE A 337 6.66 -13.94 -28.17
CA ILE A 337 5.28 -14.26 -27.77
C ILE A 337 4.59 -15.03 -28.90
N VAL A 338 3.96 -16.16 -28.55
CA VAL A 338 3.23 -17.07 -29.46
C VAL A 338 1.87 -17.46 -28.85
N SER A 339 1.07 -18.30 -29.51
CA SER A 339 -0.16 -18.83 -28.89
C SER A 339 0.15 -19.88 -27.81
N GLU A 340 -0.83 -20.19 -26.94
CA GLU A 340 -0.68 -21.26 -25.93
C GLU A 340 -0.46 -22.66 -26.55
N GLU A 341 -0.89 -22.88 -27.80
CA GLU A 341 -0.68 -24.15 -28.53
C GLU A 341 0.74 -24.26 -29.11
N GLU A 342 1.44 -23.14 -29.30
CA GLU A 342 2.80 -23.03 -29.88
C GLU A 342 3.88 -22.82 -28.82
N ALA A 343 3.50 -22.64 -27.55
CA ALA A 343 4.40 -22.27 -26.47
C ALA A 343 5.34 -23.41 -26.05
N GLU A 344 6.66 -23.18 -26.12
CA GLU A 344 7.65 -24.06 -25.47
C GLU A 344 7.82 -23.70 -23.99
N HIS A 345 7.55 -22.44 -23.62
CA HIS A 345 7.63 -21.94 -22.25
C HIS A 345 6.50 -20.95 -21.92
N THR A 346 6.15 -20.84 -20.64
CA THR A 346 5.40 -19.70 -20.09
C THR A 346 6.35 -18.90 -19.22
N VAL A 347 6.44 -17.58 -19.41
CA VAL A 347 7.31 -16.69 -18.64
C VAL A 347 6.52 -15.74 -17.77
N TYR A 348 7.00 -15.51 -16.55
CA TYR A 348 6.33 -14.73 -15.51
C TYR A 348 7.18 -13.54 -15.10
N ASN A 349 6.57 -12.37 -14.90
CA ASN A 349 7.26 -11.17 -14.45
C ASN A 349 6.40 -10.42 -13.43
N VAL A 350 6.87 -10.35 -12.18
CA VAL A 350 6.10 -9.83 -11.04
C VAL A 350 6.63 -8.49 -10.49
N TYR A 351 7.59 -7.87 -11.19
CA TYR A 351 8.20 -6.58 -10.81
C TYR A 351 8.34 -5.61 -12.00
N GLY A 352 7.75 -5.91 -13.17
CA GLY A 352 7.73 -5.00 -14.32
C GLY A 352 9.05 -4.87 -15.11
N TYR A 353 10.12 -5.56 -14.74
CA TYR A 353 11.44 -5.41 -15.39
C TYR A 353 11.39 -5.64 -16.90
N GLY A 354 12.02 -4.73 -17.66
CA GLY A 354 12.05 -4.76 -19.13
C GLY A 354 10.78 -4.20 -19.81
N ALA A 355 9.74 -3.80 -19.08
CA ALA A 355 8.49 -3.29 -19.64
C ALA A 355 8.59 -1.82 -20.11
N ARG A 356 9.31 -1.57 -21.21
CA ARG A 356 9.48 -0.24 -21.81
C ARG A 356 8.20 0.27 -22.52
N ASP A 357 7.92 1.57 -22.36
CA ASP A 357 6.69 2.28 -22.78
C ASP A 357 6.02 1.84 -24.09
N SER A 358 6.80 1.66 -25.17
CA SER A 358 6.24 1.38 -26.51
C SER A 358 5.78 -0.06 -26.71
N ASN A 359 6.26 -1.02 -25.89
CA ASN A 359 5.75 -2.39 -25.88
C ASN A 359 6.06 -3.11 -24.55
N PRO A 360 5.35 -2.75 -23.45
CA PRO A 360 5.69 -3.23 -22.11
C PRO A 360 5.55 -4.75 -21.97
N ILE A 361 4.58 -5.37 -22.65
CA ILE A 361 4.36 -6.83 -22.57
C ILE A 361 5.49 -7.58 -23.28
N ARG A 362 5.89 -7.19 -24.50
CA ARG A 362 6.97 -7.88 -25.24
C ARG A 362 8.32 -7.70 -24.54
N GLY A 363 8.63 -6.50 -24.05
CA GLY A 363 9.85 -6.24 -23.30
C GLY A 363 9.91 -7.03 -21.99
N GLY A 364 8.84 -6.98 -21.19
CA GLY A 364 8.75 -7.68 -19.91
C GLY A 364 8.74 -9.21 -20.03
N ALA A 365 8.16 -9.76 -21.09
CA ALA A 365 8.20 -11.19 -21.39
C ALA A 365 9.60 -11.64 -21.85
N LYS A 366 10.27 -10.88 -22.73
CA LYS A 366 11.62 -11.22 -23.19
C LYS A 366 12.65 -11.16 -22.05
N TYR A 367 12.55 -10.16 -21.16
CA TYR A 367 13.39 -10.07 -19.96
C TYR A 367 13.20 -11.28 -19.03
N ALA A 368 11.94 -11.71 -18.83
CA ALA A 368 11.62 -12.89 -18.03
C ALA A 368 12.11 -14.20 -18.68
N PHE A 369 12.07 -14.31 -20.01
CA PHE A 369 12.64 -15.44 -20.75
C PHE A 369 14.16 -15.53 -20.57
N ASP A 370 14.89 -14.43 -20.79
CA ASP A 370 16.35 -14.40 -20.71
C ASP A 370 16.85 -14.73 -19.29
N ASN A 371 16.10 -14.30 -18.26
CA ASN A 371 16.34 -14.64 -16.86
C ASN A 371 15.71 -15.97 -16.40
N LYS A 372 15.06 -16.72 -17.30
CA LYS A 372 14.48 -18.07 -17.08
C LYS A 372 13.39 -18.11 -15.99
N TRP A 373 12.56 -17.08 -15.93
CA TRP A 373 11.44 -16.96 -14.99
C TRP A 373 10.23 -17.79 -15.45
N PHE A 374 10.43 -19.11 -15.56
CA PHE A 374 9.45 -20.07 -16.07
C PHE A 374 8.40 -20.51 -15.05
N THR A 375 8.49 -20.00 -13.81
CA THR A 375 7.40 -20.06 -12.82
C THR A 375 7.28 -18.74 -12.07
N VAL A 376 6.13 -18.52 -11.42
CA VAL A 376 5.91 -17.40 -10.50
C VAL A 376 6.96 -17.38 -9.39
N LYS A 377 7.43 -18.54 -8.89
CA LYS A 377 8.50 -18.63 -7.89
C LYS A 377 9.82 -18.09 -8.44
N ASP A 378 10.17 -18.46 -9.68
CA ASP A 378 11.42 -18.02 -10.31
C ASP A 378 11.41 -16.51 -10.57
N ALA A 379 10.28 -15.96 -11.00
CA ALA A 379 10.08 -14.51 -11.13
C ALA A 379 10.25 -13.76 -9.81
N ILE A 380 9.66 -14.28 -8.71
CA ILE A 380 9.79 -13.69 -7.37
C ILE A 380 11.25 -13.69 -6.88
N ILE A 381 11.96 -14.81 -7.05
CA ILE A 381 13.35 -14.99 -6.56
C ILE A 381 14.39 -14.29 -7.46
N GLY A 382 14.10 -14.20 -8.76
CA GLY A 382 14.93 -13.54 -9.77
C GLY A 382 14.86 -12.02 -9.64
N GLY A 383 13.69 -11.41 -9.83
CA GLY A 383 13.58 -9.94 -9.80
C GLY A 383 13.89 -9.30 -8.44
N ALA A 384 13.79 -10.07 -7.35
CA ALA A 384 14.28 -9.64 -6.04
C ALA A 384 15.82 -9.47 -5.98
N THR A 385 16.58 -10.08 -6.90
CA THR A 385 18.04 -9.87 -7.02
C THR A 385 18.33 -8.47 -7.58
N ASP A 386 17.54 -7.99 -8.54
CA ASP A 386 17.75 -6.68 -9.18
C ASP A 386 17.41 -5.52 -8.22
N ILE A 387 16.32 -5.65 -7.46
CA ILE A 387 15.96 -4.76 -6.34
C ILE A 387 17.10 -4.67 -5.31
N ALA A 388 17.71 -5.82 -4.98
CA ALA A 388 18.78 -5.88 -3.98
C ALA A 388 20.05 -5.16 -4.47
N ASN A 389 20.47 -5.46 -5.70
CA ASN A 389 21.73 -4.97 -6.25
C ASN A 389 21.69 -3.46 -6.54
N ASN A 390 20.59 -2.94 -7.09
CA ASN A 390 20.55 -1.55 -7.56
C ASN A 390 20.37 -0.52 -6.43
N TYR A 391 20.01 -0.96 -5.21
CA TYR A 391 19.69 -0.05 -4.10
C TYR A 391 20.14 -0.57 -2.73
N ILE A 392 19.65 -1.75 -2.31
CA ILE A 392 19.77 -2.19 -0.91
C ILE A 392 21.21 -2.58 -0.55
N ASN A 393 21.91 -3.26 -1.46
CA ASN A 393 23.31 -3.66 -1.31
C ASN A 393 24.28 -2.47 -1.43
N ASP A 394 23.89 -1.43 -2.19
CA ASP A 394 24.61 -0.16 -2.32
C ASP A 394 24.34 0.83 -1.16
N GLY A 395 23.76 0.33 -0.07
CA GLY A 395 23.54 1.10 1.17
C GLY A 395 22.24 1.91 1.20
N GLN A 396 21.47 1.96 0.12
CA GLN A 396 20.12 2.54 0.09
C GLN A 396 19.08 1.57 0.70
N ASN A 397 19.37 1.05 1.89
CA ASN A 397 18.64 -0.01 2.58
C ASN A 397 17.35 0.44 3.29
N THR A 398 16.84 1.64 3.06
CA THR A 398 15.54 2.11 3.59
C THR A 398 14.79 2.89 2.52
N LEU A 399 13.45 2.94 2.55
CA LEU A 399 12.67 3.73 1.58
C LEU A 399 13.08 5.21 1.59
N TYR A 400 13.49 5.74 2.75
CA TYR A 400 14.08 7.08 2.87
C TYR A 400 15.35 7.19 2.04
N LYS A 401 16.31 6.26 2.20
CA LYS A 401 17.57 6.30 1.44
C LYS A 401 17.33 6.07 -0.05
N MET A 402 16.44 5.15 -0.42
CA MET A 402 16.01 4.94 -1.82
C MET A 402 15.42 6.21 -2.45
N ARG A 403 14.63 6.99 -1.69
CA ARG A 403 14.11 8.27 -2.21
C ARG A 403 15.18 9.35 -2.25
N TRP A 404 15.93 9.55 -1.17
CA TRP A 404 16.70 10.78 -0.97
C TRP A 404 18.20 10.66 -1.26
N ASN A 405 18.75 9.45 -1.13
CA ASN A 405 20.17 9.11 -1.01
C ASN A 405 20.99 10.11 -0.17
N PRO A 406 20.92 10.06 1.18
CA PRO A 406 21.75 10.92 2.02
C PRO A 406 23.27 10.57 1.96
N ASP A 407 23.66 9.39 1.48
CA ASP A 407 25.07 9.03 1.27
C ASP A 407 25.65 9.70 0.02
N SER A 408 24.82 10.01 -0.98
CA SER A 408 25.16 10.91 -2.09
C SER A 408 23.94 11.77 -2.50
N PRO A 409 23.73 12.93 -1.85
CA PRO A 409 22.52 13.74 -1.99
C PRO A 409 22.11 14.03 -3.44
N GLY A 410 20.95 13.49 -3.83
CA GLY A 410 20.33 13.73 -5.12
C GLY A 410 20.64 12.71 -6.22
N TYR A 411 21.49 11.69 -5.99
CA TYR A 411 21.79 10.68 -7.02
C TYR A 411 22.40 9.37 -6.48
N PRO A 412 22.02 8.17 -6.98
CA PRO A 412 20.78 7.88 -7.70
C PRO A 412 19.58 7.95 -6.74
N GLN A 413 18.37 8.02 -7.28
CA GLN A 413 17.12 8.05 -6.53
C GLN A 413 16.09 7.15 -7.20
N TYR A 414 15.34 6.36 -6.43
CA TYR A 414 14.31 5.45 -6.94
C TYR A 414 13.11 6.18 -7.57
N ALA A 415 12.80 7.40 -7.10
CA ALA A 415 11.64 8.15 -7.55
C ALA A 415 11.84 9.67 -7.44
N THR A 416 11.29 10.40 -8.42
CA THR A 416 11.31 11.87 -8.44
C THR A 416 10.22 12.49 -7.55
N HIS A 417 9.10 11.80 -7.33
CA HIS A 417 7.99 12.23 -6.48
C HIS A 417 8.42 12.30 -5.00
N VAL A 418 8.31 13.48 -4.37
CA VAL A 418 8.78 13.72 -2.98
C VAL A 418 8.04 12.90 -1.92
N MET A 419 6.79 12.48 -2.17
CA MET A 419 5.98 11.72 -1.20
C MET A 419 6.13 10.19 -1.35
N TRP A 420 6.93 9.70 -2.31
CA TRP A 420 7.02 8.28 -2.65
C TRP A 420 7.33 7.39 -1.43
N ALA A 421 8.35 7.73 -0.64
CA ALA A 421 8.76 6.92 0.51
C ALA A 421 7.64 6.78 1.54
N THR A 422 6.92 7.88 1.84
CA THR A 422 5.77 7.86 2.76
C THR A 422 4.58 7.04 2.25
N ILE A 423 4.30 7.10 0.94
CA ILE A 423 3.20 6.31 0.32
C ILE A 423 3.50 4.81 0.39
N GLN A 424 4.72 4.37 0.10
CA GLN A 424 5.06 2.95 0.25
C GLN A 424 5.12 2.54 1.73
N SER A 425 5.46 3.46 2.64
CA SER A 425 5.48 3.20 4.10
C SER A 425 4.10 2.85 4.66
N GLU A 426 3.04 3.48 4.17
CA GLU A 426 1.65 3.20 4.58
C GLU A 426 1.23 1.78 4.15
N LYS A 427 1.60 1.36 2.93
CA LYS A 427 1.42 -0.04 2.49
C LYS A 427 2.18 -1.00 3.40
N MET A 428 3.45 -0.72 3.71
CA MET A 428 4.27 -1.58 4.58
C MET A 428 3.71 -1.68 6.00
N ASP A 429 3.31 -0.58 6.63
CA ASP A 429 2.69 -0.57 7.97
C ASP A 429 1.38 -1.38 7.99
N SER A 430 0.55 -1.26 6.96
CA SER A 430 -0.69 -2.04 6.86
C SER A 430 -0.43 -3.56 6.82
N MET A 431 0.59 -4.02 6.09
CA MET A 431 0.97 -5.43 6.03
C MET A 431 1.62 -5.89 7.33
N TYR A 432 2.55 -5.11 7.88
CA TYR A 432 3.18 -5.40 9.17
C TYR A 432 2.17 -5.41 10.33
N SER A 433 1.10 -4.63 10.27
CA SER A 433 0.01 -4.62 11.25
C SER A 433 -0.82 -5.91 11.28
N LEU A 434 -0.72 -6.76 10.25
CA LEU A 434 -1.42 -8.05 10.16
C LEU A 434 -0.60 -9.25 10.66
N LEU A 435 0.69 -9.06 10.95
CA LEU A 435 1.62 -10.12 11.34
C LEU A 435 1.91 -10.14 12.85
N ASP A 436 1.87 -11.33 13.44
CA ASP A 436 2.41 -11.61 14.76
C ASP A 436 3.95 -11.73 14.73
N ASN A 437 4.57 -11.65 15.90
CA ASN A 437 6.00 -11.94 16.19
C ASN A 437 7.08 -11.23 15.33
N LYS A 438 6.71 -10.32 14.43
CA LYS A 438 7.65 -9.64 13.52
C LYS A 438 8.79 -8.91 14.22
N VAL A 439 9.91 -8.79 13.53
CA VAL A 439 11.05 -7.95 13.92
C VAL A 439 11.03 -6.67 13.08
N LEU A 440 11.35 -5.54 13.72
CA LEU A 440 11.38 -4.22 13.10
C LEU A 440 12.73 -3.56 13.39
N HIS A 441 13.61 -3.52 12.39
CA HIS A 441 14.85 -2.73 12.43
C HIS A 441 14.62 -1.42 11.68
N PHE A 442 14.93 -0.29 12.31
CA PHE A 442 14.86 1.05 11.70
C PHE A 442 16.23 1.72 11.74
N ASP A 443 16.66 2.32 10.63
CA ASP A 443 17.82 3.23 10.54
C ASP A 443 17.31 4.64 10.23
N VAL A 444 17.31 5.49 11.26
CA VAL A 444 16.78 6.86 11.18
C VAL A 444 17.93 7.83 10.90
N PRO A 445 18.00 8.46 9.71
CA PRO A 445 19.06 9.39 9.38
C PRO A 445 19.03 10.62 10.31
N ALA A 446 20.21 11.18 10.58
CA ALA A 446 20.38 12.38 11.41
C ALA A 446 21.38 13.34 10.74
N PHE A 447 20.99 14.62 10.59
CA PHE A 447 21.79 15.64 9.91
C PHE A 447 22.28 16.73 10.87
N ASN A 448 23.39 17.41 10.53
CA ASN A 448 23.80 18.60 11.25
C ASN A 448 22.71 19.70 11.12
N ASN A 449 22.45 20.44 12.20
CA ASN A 449 21.42 21.49 12.25
C ASN A 449 20.01 21.03 11.80
N GLN A 450 19.67 19.75 11.95
CA GLN A 450 18.34 19.23 11.61
C GLN A 450 17.23 19.96 12.39
N PRO A 451 16.17 20.46 11.71
CA PRO A 451 15.07 21.15 12.37
C PRO A 451 14.20 20.18 13.20
N GLY A 452 13.38 20.76 14.10
CA GLY A 452 12.29 20.04 14.75
C GLY A 452 11.17 19.68 13.78
N LYS A 453 9.97 19.40 14.31
CA LYS A 453 8.79 19.14 13.47
C LYS A 453 8.39 20.38 12.67
N THR A 454 8.17 20.20 11.37
CA THR A 454 7.66 21.21 10.43
C THR A 454 6.23 20.86 10.00
N SER A 455 5.46 21.85 9.54
CA SER A 455 4.12 21.63 9.01
C SER A 455 4.18 21.12 7.57
N LYS A 456 3.31 20.18 7.20
CA LYS A 456 3.15 19.76 5.80
C LYS A 456 2.66 20.97 4.97
N PRO A 457 3.34 21.37 3.88
CA PRO A 457 2.84 22.43 3.02
C PRO A 457 1.57 21.98 2.29
N THR A 458 0.66 22.91 2.03
CA THR A 458 -0.63 22.66 1.38
C THR A 458 -0.94 23.73 0.35
N GLY A 459 -1.86 23.43 -0.58
CA GLY A 459 -2.24 24.33 -1.66
C GLY A 459 -1.03 24.78 -2.48
N LEU A 460 -0.90 26.09 -2.69
CA LEU A 460 0.19 26.69 -3.48
C LEU A 460 1.58 26.51 -2.88
N ALA A 461 1.71 26.26 -1.57
CA ALA A 461 3.01 26.09 -0.91
C ALA A 461 3.75 24.80 -1.32
N GLN A 462 3.07 23.90 -2.05
CA GLN A 462 3.64 22.63 -2.53
C GLN A 462 4.45 22.80 -3.82
N TYR A 463 4.22 23.88 -4.58
CA TYR A 463 4.81 24.09 -5.91
C TYR A 463 5.99 25.05 -5.85
N PHE A 464 7.08 24.70 -6.54
CA PHE A 464 8.13 25.66 -6.87
C PHE A 464 7.59 26.75 -7.80
N VAL A 465 8.20 27.94 -7.80
CA VAL A 465 7.91 29.01 -8.77
C VAL A 465 9.25 29.44 -9.35
N ASP A 466 9.52 28.99 -10.57
CA ASP A 466 10.70 29.42 -11.31
C ASP A 466 10.51 30.88 -11.76
N THR A 467 11.42 31.75 -11.35
CA THR A 467 11.38 33.19 -11.61
C THR A 467 12.31 33.64 -12.75
N SER A 468 12.95 32.72 -13.47
CA SER A 468 13.83 33.02 -14.62
C SER A 468 13.13 33.82 -15.73
N LEU A 469 11.81 33.65 -15.88
CA LEU A 469 10.97 34.36 -16.84
C LEU A 469 10.22 35.57 -16.23
N ALA A 470 10.48 35.92 -14.97
CA ALA A 470 9.77 37.00 -14.28
C ALA A 470 9.98 38.38 -14.94
N GLY A 471 8.93 39.21 -14.92
CA GLY A 471 8.92 40.53 -15.55
C GLY A 471 8.74 40.51 -17.07
N GLN A 472 8.83 39.36 -17.74
CA GLN A 472 8.54 39.27 -19.16
C GLN A 472 7.06 39.54 -19.45
N ILE A 473 6.78 40.14 -20.62
CA ILE A 473 5.43 40.40 -21.11
C ILE A 473 5.01 39.25 -22.04
N ARG A 474 3.75 38.85 -21.96
CA ARG A 474 3.06 37.94 -22.89
C ARG A 474 1.65 38.46 -23.20
N TYR A 475 1.04 37.89 -24.23
CA TYR A 475 -0.32 38.17 -24.68
C TYR A 475 -1.09 36.85 -24.78
N THR A 476 -2.39 36.87 -24.46
CA THR A 476 -3.27 35.69 -24.49
C THR A 476 -3.78 35.38 -25.90
N THR A 477 -3.96 34.11 -26.24
CA THR A 477 -4.38 33.65 -27.59
C THR A 477 -5.69 32.85 -27.66
N ALA A 478 -6.43 32.77 -26.56
CA ALA A 478 -7.76 32.16 -26.53
C ALA A 478 -8.82 33.19 -26.16
N ASP A 479 -10.00 33.10 -26.78
CA ASP A 479 -11.18 33.96 -26.58
C ASP A 479 -11.41 34.33 -25.11
N TYR A 480 -11.32 33.32 -24.24
CA TYR A 480 -11.58 33.43 -22.79
C TYR A 480 -10.67 32.49 -21.99
N LEU A 481 -9.39 32.86 -21.84
CA LEU A 481 -8.42 32.07 -21.08
C LEU A 481 -8.76 32.04 -19.57
N ASN A 482 -8.99 30.84 -19.03
CA ASN A 482 -9.27 30.62 -17.61
C ASN A 482 -8.05 30.97 -16.73
N PHE A 483 -8.14 32.03 -15.94
CA PHE A 483 -7.10 32.50 -15.01
C PHE A 483 -7.39 32.01 -13.60
N ARG A 484 -6.53 31.14 -13.07
CA ARG A 484 -6.81 30.28 -11.90
C ARG A 484 -6.02 30.65 -10.65
N THR A 485 -6.48 30.16 -9.50
CA THR A 485 -5.81 30.34 -8.20
C THR A 485 -4.49 29.57 -8.08
N GLY A 486 -4.32 28.46 -8.82
CA GLY A 486 -3.14 27.60 -8.80
C GLY A 486 -2.84 26.90 -10.13
N PRO A 487 -1.71 26.16 -10.21
CA PRO A 487 -1.17 25.60 -11.46
C PRO A 487 -1.84 24.28 -11.89
N THR A 488 -3.16 24.14 -11.80
CA THR A 488 -3.89 22.95 -12.28
C THR A 488 -5.25 23.33 -12.85
N THR A 489 -5.90 22.41 -13.57
CA THR A 489 -7.31 22.53 -13.98
C THR A 489 -8.31 22.39 -12.83
N SER A 490 -7.92 21.83 -11.70
CA SER A 490 -8.74 21.71 -10.48
C SER A 490 -8.70 22.94 -9.56
N TYR A 491 -7.79 23.90 -9.78
CA TYR A 491 -7.80 25.17 -9.05
C TYR A 491 -8.86 26.15 -9.57
N ASP A 492 -9.58 26.80 -8.64
CA ASP A 492 -10.65 27.77 -8.91
C ASP A 492 -10.28 28.83 -9.97
N VAL A 493 -11.26 29.21 -10.80
CA VAL A 493 -11.12 30.30 -11.76
C VAL A 493 -11.38 31.65 -11.09
N ILE A 494 -10.37 32.53 -11.10
CA ILE A 494 -10.41 33.91 -10.57
C ILE A 494 -11.24 34.83 -11.48
N THR A 495 -11.13 34.59 -12.79
CA THR A 495 -11.82 35.25 -13.91
C THR A 495 -11.37 34.56 -15.21
N GLN A 496 -12.01 34.88 -16.33
CA GLN A 496 -11.39 34.69 -17.65
C GLN A 496 -10.63 35.94 -18.07
N LEU A 497 -9.65 35.79 -18.96
CA LEU A 497 -8.92 36.87 -19.63
C LEU A 497 -9.22 36.78 -21.14
N PRO A 498 -9.75 37.84 -21.77
CA PRO A 498 -9.98 37.85 -23.21
C PRO A 498 -8.71 37.65 -24.03
N GLU A 499 -8.84 37.25 -25.28
CA GLU A 499 -7.75 37.21 -26.26
C GLU A 499 -7.04 38.58 -26.38
N GLY A 500 -5.75 38.59 -26.69
CA GLY A 500 -4.92 39.80 -26.74
C GLY A 500 -4.67 40.49 -25.38
N THR A 501 -5.16 39.95 -24.25
CA THR A 501 -4.89 40.49 -22.92
C THR A 501 -3.39 40.46 -22.63
N LYS A 502 -2.82 41.64 -22.38
CA LYS A 502 -1.43 41.81 -21.96
C LYS A 502 -1.24 41.34 -20.52
N VAL A 503 -0.29 40.43 -20.30
CA VAL A 503 0.04 39.87 -18.99
C VAL A 503 1.54 40.00 -18.68
N THR A 504 1.88 40.10 -17.40
CA THR A 504 3.28 40.07 -16.93
C THR A 504 3.55 38.76 -16.22
N ILE A 505 4.59 38.03 -16.63
CA ILE A 505 5.03 36.80 -15.97
C ILE A 505 5.60 37.12 -14.58
N VAL A 506 5.14 36.39 -13.57
CA VAL A 506 5.68 36.37 -12.21
C VAL A 506 6.62 35.19 -12.01
N GLY A 507 6.35 34.08 -12.70
CA GLY A 507 7.16 32.87 -12.75
C GLY A 507 6.39 31.73 -13.39
N HIS A 508 6.87 30.49 -13.29
CA HIS A 508 6.15 29.31 -13.79
C HIS A 508 6.46 28.03 -12.99
N ASN A 509 5.68 26.98 -13.23
CA ASN A 509 5.94 25.61 -12.77
C ASN A 509 5.56 24.67 -13.92
N ASN A 510 6.56 24.06 -14.55
CA ASN A 510 6.39 23.35 -15.83
C ASN A 510 5.62 24.26 -16.84
N VAL A 511 4.56 23.74 -17.46
CA VAL A 511 3.67 24.42 -18.42
C VAL A 511 2.74 25.48 -17.82
N TRP A 512 2.64 25.59 -16.49
CA TRP A 512 1.75 26.57 -15.84
C TRP A 512 2.48 27.86 -15.50
N TYR A 513 2.01 28.98 -16.04
CA TYR A 513 2.60 30.30 -15.86
C TYR A 513 1.85 31.09 -14.79
N LYS A 514 2.57 31.52 -13.76
CA LYS A 514 2.08 32.48 -12.77
C LYS A 514 2.19 33.88 -13.36
N ILE A 515 1.08 34.60 -13.45
CA ILE A 515 1.00 35.90 -14.10
C ILE A 515 0.31 36.95 -13.23
N THR A 516 0.59 38.22 -13.53
CA THR A 516 -0.21 39.36 -13.09
C THR A 516 -0.94 39.96 -14.29
N ALA A 517 -2.25 40.11 -14.15
CA ALA A 517 -3.16 40.66 -15.16
C ALA A 517 -4.30 41.42 -14.47
N ASN A 518 -4.68 42.59 -14.98
CA ASN A 518 -5.79 43.41 -14.47
C ASN A 518 -5.77 43.64 -12.94
N GLY A 519 -4.57 43.83 -12.36
CA GLY A 519 -4.37 44.04 -10.93
C GLY A 519 -4.47 42.79 -10.04
N LYS A 520 -4.78 41.61 -10.61
CA LYS A 520 -4.81 40.31 -9.92
C LYS A 520 -3.59 39.47 -10.29
N THR A 521 -3.24 38.51 -9.44
CA THR A 521 -2.18 37.51 -9.69
C THR A 521 -2.75 36.10 -9.50
N GLY A 522 -2.34 35.18 -10.37
CA GLY A 522 -2.85 33.80 -10.46
C GLY A 522 -2.06 33.01 -11.51
N TRP A 523 -2.68 32.00 -12.12
CA TRP A 523 -2.03 31.07 -13.05
C TRP A 523 -2.82 30.83 -14.34
N VAL A 524 -2.13 30.56 -15.43
CA VAL A 524 -2.70 30.13 -16.74
C VAL A 524 -1.83 29.03 -17.37
N HIS A 525 -2.36 28.29 -18.33
CA HIS A 525 -1.58 27.33 -19.11
C HIS A 525 -0.74 28.05 -20.18
N GLY A 526 0.50 27.59 -20.40
CA GLY A 526 1.52 28.29 -21.20
C GLY A 526 1.22 28.37 -22.70
N ASP A 527 0.53 27.37 -23.26
CA ASP A 527 0.20 27.30 -24.68
C ASP A 527 -0.62 28.50 -25.16
N TYR A 528 -1.37 29.12 -24.24
CA TYR A 528 -2.19 30.30 -24.50
C TYR A 528 -1.44 31.63 -24.28
N LEU A 529 -0.11 31.63 -24.20
CA LEU A 529 0.72 32.82 -23.94
C LEU A 529 1.83 33.02 -25.01
N VAL A 530 1.65 34.00 -25.88
CA VAL A 530 2.63 34.34 -26.93
C VAL A 530 3.37 35.65 -26.68
N THR A 531 4.46 35.85 -27.43
CA THR A 531 5.24 37.10 -27.44
C THR A 531 4.51 38.19 -28.24
N GLU A 532 4.84 39.46 -27.99
CA GLU A 532 4.27 40.59 -28.75
C GLU A 532 4.46 40.45 -30.27
N ALA A 533 5.60 39.89 -30.69
CA ALA A 533 5.91 39.65 -32.10
C ALA A 533 4.97 38.61 -32.74
N LYS A 534 4.71 37.47 -32.06
CA LYS A 534 3.78 36.46 -32.59
C LYS A 534 2.32 36.93 -32.52
N MET A 535 1.94 37.70 -31.49
CA MET A 535 0.59 38.30 -31.44
C MET A 535 0.34 39.25 -32.62
N LYS A 536 1.33 40.10 -32.96
CA LYS A 536 1.28 40.99 -34.12
C LYS A 536 1.28 40.25 -35.46
N GLN A 537 1.90 39.08 -35.54
CA GLN A 537 1.81 38.22 -36.72
C GLN A 537 0.39 37.67 -36.88
N MET A 538 -0.20 37.09 -35.82
CA MET A 538 -1.56 36.51 -35.85
C MET A 538 -2.60 37.57 -36.28
N GLN A 539 -2.55 38.77 -35.70
CA GLN A 539 -3.45 39.89 -36.04
C GLN A 539 -3.26 40.42 -37.48
N ALA A 540 -2.11 40.18 -38.10
CA ALA A 540 -1.88 40.49 -39.52
C ALA A 540 -2.40 39.38 -40.45
N GLU A 541 -2.35 38.12 -40.00
CA GLU A 541 -2.84 36.93 -40.72
C GLU A 541 -4.38 36.87 -40.77
N GLU A 542 -5.08 37.44 -39.78
CA GLU A 542 -6.55 37.51 -39.73
C GLU A 542 -7.17 38.69 -40.51
N THR A 543 -6.36 39.63 -41.03
CA THR A 543 -6.89 40.79 -41.77
C THR A 543 -7.17 40.38 -43.23
N PRO A 544 -8.41 40.44 -43.74
CA PRO A 544 -8.71 39.97 -45.10
C PRO A 544 -8.03 40.81 -46.17
N SER A 545 -7.40 40.14 -47.15
CA SER A 545 -6.92 40.81 -48.37
C SER A 545 -8.10 41.42 -49.11
N THR A 546 -8.15 42.75 -49.14
CA THR A 546 -9.17 43.53 -49.86
C THR A 546 -8.62 43.89 -51.25
N GLU A 547 -8.36 42.86 -52.05
CA GLU A 547 -8.02 43.04 -53.46
C GLU A 547 -9.27 43.33 -54.29
N GLN A 548 -9.13 44.12 -55.35
CA GLN A 548 -10.25 44.90 -55.90
C GLN A 548 -11.04 44.12 -56.95
N ASP A 549 -12.37 44.23 -56.83
CA ASP A 549 -13.37 43.79 -57.80
C ASP A 549 -13.39 44.71 -59.05
N PRO A 550 -13.22 44.18 -60.27
CA PRO A 550 -13.45 44.90 -61.53
C PRO A 550 -14.58 44.23 -62.34
N ASP A 551 -15.82 44.42 -61.91
CA ASP A 551 -17.03 44.00 -62.63
C ASP A 551 -17.07 44.57 -64.07
N THR A 552 -17.20 43.69 -65.07
CA THR A 552 -17.61 44.03 -66.44
C THR A 552 -18.21 42.81 -67.13
N GLU A 553 -19.45 42.94 -67.61
CA GLU A 553 -20.23 41.89 -68.27
C GLU A 553 -19.63 41.43 -69.61
N GLU A 554 -19.61 40.12 -69.88
CA GLU A 554 -20.15 39.57 -71.14
C GLU A 554 -20.53 38.07 -70.99
N LYS A 555 -20.80 37.35 -72.10
CA LYS A 555 -22.02 36.53 -72.22
C LYS A 555 -21.81 35.08 -72.73
N ASP A 556 -22.79 34.24 -72.37
CA ASP A 556 -23.28 33.02 -73.07
C ASP A 556 -22.50 31.67 -73.02
N GLU A 557 -23.31 30.60 -73.13
CA GLU A 557 -23.08 29.20 -73.60
C GLU A 557 -22.14 28.19 -72.89
N GLN A 558 -22.77 27.32 -72.08
CA GLN A 558 -22.93 25.85 -72.29
C GLN A 558 -21.72 24.86 -72.31
N THR A 559 -21.95 23.66 -71.71
CA THR A 559 -21.22 22.36 -71.89
C THR A 559 -19.73 22.31 -71.43
N THR A 560 -19.13 21.20 -70.96
CA THR A 560 -19.58 19.83 -70.60
C THR A 560 -18.59 19.19 -69.60
N GLU A 561 -19.06 18.24 -68.79
CA GLU A 561 -18.50 16.86 -68.62
C GLU A 561 -17.00 16.64 -68.94
N ASP A 562 -16.15 16.24 -67.96
CA ASP A 562 -15.75 14.84 -67.67
C ASP A 562 -14.66 14.77 -66.54
N THR A 563 -14.18 13.55 -66.28
CA THR A 563 -13.15 13.01 -65.37
C THR A 563 -11.70 13.48 -65.71
N ALA A 564 -10.62 13.16 -64.96
CA ALA A 564 -10.41 12.05 -64.01
C ALA A 564 -9.38 12.33 -62.89
N GLU A 565 -9.26 11.32 -62.02
CA GLU A 565 -8.14 11.03 -61.11
C GLU A 565 -6.78 11.01 -61.83
N GLU A 566 -5.69 11.32 -61.11
CA GLU A 566 -4.45 10.55 -61.22
C GLU A 566 -3.69 10.52 -59.88
N THR A 567 -3.04 9.39 -59.57
CA THR A 567 -2.33 9.11 -58.31
C THR A 567 -0.85 8.84 -58.57
N THR A 568 0.04 9.18 -57.62
CA THR A 568 1.41 8.62 -57.56
C THR A 568 1.93 8.54 -56.13
N ASP A 569 2.39 7.36 -55.71
CA ASP A 569 3.21 7.11 -54.52
C ASP A 569 4.71 7.39 -54.76
N SER A 570 5.41 7.76 -53.68
CA SER A 570 6.83 7.45 -53.43
C SER A 570 7.13 7.70 -51.95
N VAL A 571 7.28 6.70 -51.06
CA VAL A 571 8.32 5.64 -50.98
C VAL A 571 9.71 6.19 -50.63
N ASP A 572 10.03 6.01 -49.34
CA ASP A 572 11.31 5.74 -48.68
C ASP A 572 12.63 6.35 -49.20
N GLN A 573 13.36 6.97 -48.26
CA GLN A 573 14.81 6.76 -48.19
C GLN A 573 15.34 6.84 -46.76
N GLU A 574 16.00 5.77 -46.30
CA GLU A 574 16.75 5.75 -45.05
C GLU A 574 18.03 6.59 -45.17
N ASN A 575 18.42 7.25 -44.08
CA ASN A 575 19.83 7.48 -43.72
C ASN A 575 19.91 7.59 -42.19
N GLY A 576 20.76 6.79 -41.57
CA GLY A 576 21.02 6.85 -40.13
C GLY A 576 22.29 7.63 -39.81
N GLU A 577 22.27 8.43 -38.75
CA GLU A 577 23.48 8.87 -38.04
C GLU A 577 23.39 8.48 -36.57
N ASP A 578 24.55 8.22 -35.97
CA ASP A 578 24.73 7.57 -34.67
C ASP A 578 25.12 8.61 -33.61
N THR A 579 24.33 8.74 -32.54
CA THR A 579 24.63 9.63 -31.40
C THR A 579 24.27 8.99 -30.06
N ASP A 580 25.30 8.58 -29.33
CA ASP A 580 25.27 8.14 -27.92
C ASP A 580 24.72 9.24 -26.98
N ALA A 581 23.66 8.91 -26.22
CA ALA A 581 23.10 9.76 -25.18
C ALA A 581 22.23 8.99 -24.16
N THR A 582 22.87 8.34 -23.18
CA THR A 582 22.35 8.01 -21.82
C THR A 582 20.84 7.72 -21.68
N GLU A 583 20.44 6.45 -21.63
CA GLU A 583 19.06 6.06 -21.31
C GLU A 583 18.67 6.38 -19.84
N ASP A 584 17.45 6.88 -19.65
CA ASP A 584 16.79 7.15 -18.36
C ASP A 584 16.04 5.89 -17.90
N ASP A 585 16.64 5.11 -16.99
CA ASP A 585 16.07 3.85 -16.47
C ASP A 585 15.04 4.11 -15.34
N SER A 586 14.07 4.99 -15.63
CA SER A 586 12.96 5.32 -14.74
C SER A 586 11.89 4.21 -14.74
N PRO A 587 11.38 3.76 -13.57
CA PRO A 587 10.41 2.68 -13.48
C PRO A 587 9.05 3.04 -14.11
N VAL A 588 8.47 2.04 -14.77
CA VAL A 588 7.18 1.97 -15.50
C VAL A 588 6.19 3.10 -15.21
N ARG A 589 5.80 3.82 -16.27
CA ARG A 589 4.68 4.77 -16.24
C ARG A 589 3.38 4.05 -15.87
N SER A 590 2.69 4.53 -14.84
CA SER A 590 1.28 4.18 -14.60
C SER A 590 0.44 4.73 -15.76
N ASN A 591 -0.14 3.85 -16.58
CA ASN A 591 -0.92 4.21 -17.77
C ASN A 591 -2.28 4.83 -17.40
N ASN A 592 -2.24 6.07 -16.90
CA ASN A 592 -3.40 6.96 -16.88
C ASN A 592 -3.66 7.41 -18.32
N VAL A 593 -4.54 6.72 -19.04
CA VAL A 593 -4.99 7.16 -20.35
C VAL A 593 -5.91 8.37 -20.15
N PRO A 594 -5.55 9.57 -20.64
CA PRO A 594 -6.46 10.71 -20.66
C PRO A 594 -7.52 10.42 -21.73
N LEU A 595 -8.79 10.46 -21.34
CA LEU A 595 -9.87 10.41 -22.32
C LEU A 595 -9.93 11.74 -23.06
N THR A 596 -10.18 11.68 -24.37
CA THR A 596 -10.34 12.88 -25.21
C THR A 596 -11.61 13.64 -24.83
N ALA A 597 -11.65 14.94 -25.14
CA ALA A 597 -12.70 15.84 -24.65
C ALA A 597 -14.13 15.52 -25.14
N GLU A 598 -14.27 14.60 -26.09
CA GLU A 598 -15.57 14.11 -26.59
C GLU A 598 -16.06 12.87 -25.79
N ASP A 599 -15.15 12.05 -25.25
CA ASP A 599 -15.43 10.84 -24.46
C ASP A 599 -15.66 11.12 -22.94
N GLY A 600 -15.63 12.38 -22.54
CA GLY A 600 -15.62 12.83 -21.14
C GLY A 600 -16.95 12.71 -20.38
N ASN A 601 -17.96 12.02 -20.93
CA ASN A 601 -19.28 11.86 -20.32
C ASN A 601 -19.59 10.37 -20.09
N ALA A 602 -20.04 10.02 -18.89
CA ALA A 602 -20.53 8.68 -18.57
C ALA A 602 -21.86 8.73 -17.80
N VAL A 603 -22.61 7.65 -17.90
CA VAL A 603 -23.92 7.48 -17.26
C VAL A 603 -23.89 6.26 -16.33
N VAL A 604 -24.34 6.43 -15.09
CA VAL A 604 -24.39 5.37 -14.08
C VAL A 604 -25.41 4.29 -14.49
N ASN A 605 -24.97 3.04 -14.64
CA ASN A 605 -25.73 1.96 -15.27
C ASN A 605 -26.52 1.08 -14.27
N LYS A 606 -26.22 1.19 -12.97
CA LYS A 606 -26.81 0.44 -11.84
C LYS A 606 -27.43 1.42 -10.84
N ASP A 607 -28.29 0.90 -9.97
CA ASP A 607 -28.82 1.62 -8.82
C ASP A 607 -27.81 1.55 -7.65
N ASP A 608 -27.86 2.52 -6.74
CA ASP A 608 -27.03 2.62 -5.52
C ASP A 608 -25.50 2.52 -5.73
N VAL A 609 -24.98 3.11 -6.83
CA VAL A 609 -23.55 3.17 -7.14
C VAL A 609 -22.84 4.24 -6.30
N VAL A 610 -21.61 3.97 -5.83
CA VAL A 610 -20.87 4.90 -4.95
C VAL A 610 -19.63 5.48 -5.62
N ILE A 611 -19.40 6.79 -5.42
CA ILE A 611 -18.09 7.40 -5.65
C ILE A 611 -17.18 7.08 -4.47
N ARG A 612 -16.02 6.50 -4.76
CA ARG A 612 -15.06 5.96 -3.81
C ARG A 612 -13.83 6.86 -3.72
N SER A 613 -13.20 6.94 -2.54
CA SER A 613 -11.97 7.72 -2.36
C SER A 613 -10.74 7.15 -3.08
N ASP A 614 -10.77 5.87 -3.46
CA ASP A 614 -9.66 5.16 -4.11
C ASP A 614 -10.21 4.06 -5.04
N ALA A 615 -9.38 3.61 -5.98
CA ALA A 615 -9.66 2.57 -6.98
C ALA A 615 -9.55 1.14 -6.38
N LEU A 616 -10.27 0.90 -5.29
CA LEU A 616 -10.18 -0.32 -4.47
C LEU A 616 -11.55 -0.99 -4.33
N GLU A 617 -11.58 -2.33 -4.34
CA GLU A 617 -12.81 -3.11 -4.09
C GLU A 617 -13.36 -2.95 -2.67
N GLN A 618 -12.49 -2.66 -1.68
CA GLN A 618 -12.83 -2.51 -0.26
C GLN A 618 -11.88 -1.53 0.43
N GLY A 619 -12.33 -0.90 1.52
CA GLY A 619 -11.51 -0.02 2.37
C GLY A 619 -11.50 1.47 1.98
N TYR A 620 -12.22 1.84 0.91
CA TYR A 620 -12.44 3.23 0.51
C TYR A 620 -13.45 3.98 1.41
N GLU A 621 -13.39 5.30 1.42
CA GLU A 621 -14.48 6.16 1.90
C GLU A 621 -15.53 6.38 0.79
N VAL A 622 -16.80 6.47 1.16
CA VAL A 622 -17.90 6.81 0.25
C VAL A 622 -18.06 8.33 0.21
N ILE A 623 -17.77 8.92 -0.95
CA ILE A 623 -17.80 10.37 -1.19
C ILE A 623 -19.20 10.83 -1.63
N ALA A 624 -19.88 10.00 -2.43
CA ALA A 624 -21.25 10.20 -2.87
C ALA A 624 -21.93 8.86 -3.17
N GLU A 625 -23.26 8.86 -3.09
CA GLU A 625 -24.13 7.81 -3.60
C GLU A 625 -24.85 8.36 -4.84
N LEU A 626 -24.96 7.56 -5.90
CA LEU A 626 -25.53 7.90 -7.18
C LEU A 626 -26.61 6.89 -7.58
N GLN A 627 -27.68 7.42 -8.18
CA GLN A 627 -28.77 6.62 -8.71
C GLN A 627 -28.57 6.36 -10.20
N LYS A 628 -29.23 5.33 -10.72
CA LYS A 628 -29.15 4.95 -12.12
C LYS A 628 -29.56 6.10 -13.04
N ASN A 629 -28.84 6.24 -14.15
CA ASN A 629 -28.90 7.37 -15.10
C ASN A 629 -28.34 8.71 -14.57
N ALA A 630 -27.69 8.75 -13.40
CA ALA A 630 -26.88 9.91 -13.03
C ALA A 630 -25.75 10.11 -14.04
N LYS A 631 -25.50 11.37 -14.43
CA LYS A 631 -24.37 11.75 -15.28
C LYS A 631 -23.14 12.02 -14.42
N VAL A 632 -21.99 11.56 -14.87
CA VAL A 632 -20.67 11.85 -14.28
C VAL A 632 -19.69 12.18 -15.40
N ASN A 633 -18.74 13.08 -15.14
CA ASN A 633 -17.70 13.39 -16.13
C ASN A 633 -16.49 12.50 -15.88
N THR A 634 -16.09 11.71 -16.88
CA THR A 634 -14.94 10.80 -16.83
C THR A 634 -13.64 11.56 -17.12
N VAL A 635 -12.65 11.46 -16.23
CA VAL A 635 -11.40 12.24 -16.30
C VAL A 635 -10.21 11.40 -16.79
N PHE A 636 -10.04 10.21 -16.22
CA PHE A 636 -9.05 9.22 -16.65
C PHE A 636 -9.47 7.82 -16.21
N GLN A 637 -8.91 6.79 -16.86
CA GLN A 637 -9.07 5.40 -16.46
C GLN A 637 -7.82 4.88 -15.73
N GLN A 638 -8.03 4.11 -14.67
CA GLN A 638 -7.00 3.46 -13.86
C GLN A 638 -7.38 1.98 -13.67
N GLY A 639 -6.98 1.14 -14.63
CA GLY A 639 -7.42 -0.27 -14.68
C GLY A 639 -8.93 -0.38 -14.90
N GLU A 640 -9.62 -1.11 -14.03
CA GLU A 640 -11.08 -1.31 -14.11
C GLU A 640 -11.89 -0.17 -13.45
N TRP A 641 -11.24 0.94 -13.09
CA TRP A 641 -11.85 2.10 -12.44
C TRP A 641 -11.73 3.36 -13.28
N TYR A 642 -12.80 4.16 -13.32
CA TYR A 642 -12.77 5.52 -13.83
C TYR A 642 -12.71 6.52 -12.69
N TYR A 643 -11.79 7.48 -12.77
CA TYR A 643 -11.87 8.69 -11.95
C TYR A 643 -12.90 9.63 -12.58
N VAL A 644 -13.87 10.04 -11.78
CA VAL A 644 -15.03 10.82 -12.23
C VAL A 644 -15.26 12.06 -11.36
N THR A 645 -15.97 13.03 -11.93
CA THR A 645 -16.47 14.20 -11.18
C THR A 645 -17.98 14.36 -11.33
N VAL A 646 -18.65 14.76 -10.25
CA VAL A 646 -20.08 15.10 -10.20
C VAL A 646 -20.33 16.12 -9.10
N ASP A 647 -21.07 17.20 -9.38
CA ASP A 647 -21.44 18.25 -8.42
C ASP A 647 -20.29 18.78 -7.52
N GLY A 648 -19.07 18.86 -8.06
CA GLY A 648 -17.87 19.30 -7.33
C GLY A 648 -17.26 18.27 -6.38
N LYS A 649 -17.70 17.01 -6.45
CA LYS A 649 -17.09 15.85 -5.80
C LYS A 649 -16.30 15.03 -6.84
N GLU A 650 -15.17 14.49 -6.43
CA GLU A 650 -14.25 13.73 -7.28
C GLU A 650 -13.92 12.37 -6.63
N GLY A 651 -13.73 11.32 -7.42
CA GLY A 651 -13.40 9.97 -6.91
C GLY A 651 -13.63 8.87 -7.94
N PHE A 652 -13.61 7.61 -7.53
CA PHE A 652 -13.62 6.45 -8.43
C PHE A 652 -14.97 5.73 -8.49
N ILE A 653 -15.35 5.29 -9.69
CA ILE A 653 -16.47 4.38 -9.98
C ILE A 653 -15.94 3.22 -10.83
N HIS A 654 -16.46 1.99 -10.66
CA HIS A 654 -16.01 0.83 -11.42
C HIS A 654 -16.51 0.89 -12.87
N GLN A 655 -15.76 0.35 -13.83
CA GLN A 655 -16.16 0.33 -15.25
C GLN A 655 -17.54 -0.33 -15.45
N ASP A 656 -17.80 -1.43 -14.72
CA ASP A 656 -19.09 -2.13 -14.77
C ASP A 656 -20.26 -1.33 -14.18
N GLU A 657 -20.02 -0.20 -13.51
CA GLU A 657 -21.05 0.68 -12.92
C GLU A 657 -21.40 1.86 -13.84
N LEU A 658 -20.68 2.03 -14.97
CA LEU A 658 -20.86 3.11 -15.93
C LEU A 658 -21.26 2.61 -17.33
N THR A 659 -21.64 3.56 -18.16
CA THR A 659 -21.71 3.44 -19.61
C THR A 659 -21.17 4.76 -20.17
N LEU A 660 -20.03 4.70 -20.86
CA LEU A 660 -19.49 5.85 -21.58
C LEU A 660 -20.49 6.25 -22.69
N GLN A 661 -20.59 7.55 -22.96
CA GLN A 661 -21.55 8.11 -23.93
C GLN A 661 -20.99 8.18 -25.35
#